data_AF-A0A1G1NGL9-F1
#
_entry.id   AF-A0A1G1NGL9-F1
#
_cell.length_a   1.000
_cell.length_b   1.000
_cell.length_c   1.000
_cell.angle_alpha   90.00
_cell.angle_beta   90.00
_cell.angle_gamma   90.00
#
_symmetry.space_group_name_H-M   'P 1'
#
loop_
_entity.id
_entity.type
_entity.pdbx_description
1 polymer ?
#
loop_
_entity_poly.entity_id
_entity_poly.type
_entity_poly.pdbx_seq_one_letter_code
_entity_poly.pdbx_strand_id
1 'polypeptide(L)'
;MYLGFRGLRALARSLPLAAARAFGRTLGGCAYRCLGLQRRLTEEHLRLALGEGVSAAERSRIARRVFANLGQTFMEWLHLSAVSAQALQALIACDGLEHVRHALAQGNGAILLTAHFGNWEMIPLYLGGLGFKGGVLARRLRYPEYESFLIDLRGAQGISTLARGSLKEVAGLLRANQIVGMLPDQDLDSFEGIFVDFFGRPAHTPVGPAALSLMTGAPILPCFLIREGGRCRLVIEPPVAKPAMHDRTEAIAALTRGWSRVVESYVRRYPDHWVWMHRRWKTQPVKSAEGSGLRAQGQTVSPEPPAPPARPGVPGRASPQPNIQAVAALFLLACCALALGGCGGSGKPSNTSLREPAGTGTVTPNPDADQQMSGFALTGYEVSGAKRWTLEGQGASVEDDIVTIHHPNAVGYDPERTAYLTATAAQMRQKDRHVRMEHDVTIHTSDGLWLATPVLHWIPDQNQVATEEPVRIETDHMLLRGRGARGLTQLKQATIFEDVELILNPTDHETAEAPGHVRITCDGPLAFDYENDIATFEQNVHVEDPNGDLYSDTLIAYLNRASHTIRYAEAVGRVRIHQAHNTAMGERAVYEPSAGKITLVGKPSLLIYPEPHGGSTQFSFGALTPQPQDTATPAVAASR
;
A
#
# COMPACT_ATOMS: atom_id res chain seq x y z
N MET A 1 9.95 22.19 13.84
CA MET A 1 8.98 21.20 14.37
C MET A 1 9.62 20.27 15.40
N TYR A 2 10.76 19.64 15.10
CA TYR A 2 11.54 18.79 16.04
C TYR A 2 11.83 19.44 17.40
N LEU A 3 12.35 20.67 17.42
CA LEU A 3 12.60 21.43 18.66
C LEU A 3 11.31 21.69 19.47
N GLY A 4 10.18 21.90 18.78
CA GLY A 4 8.88 22.06 19.42
C GLY A 4 8.40 20.77 20.09
N PHE A 5 8.57 19.62 19.44
CA PHE A 5 8.29 18.31 20.03
C PHE A 5 9.17 18.04 21.26
N ARG A 6 10.48 18.31 21.19
CA ARG A 6 11.39 18.17 22.34
C ARG A 6 11.04 19.11 23.49
N GLY A 7 10.72 20.36 23.20
CA GLY A 7 10.29 21.34 24.20
C GLY A 7 8.99 20.93 24.90
N LEU A 8 7.98 20.51 24.13
CA LEU A 8 6.73 20.00 24.69
C LEU A 8 6.93 18.72 25.50
N ARG A 9 7.85 17.84 25.10
CA ARG A 9 8.19 16.63 25.86
C ARG A 9 8.87 16.99 27.19
N ALA A 10 9.81 17.92 27.19
CA ALA A 10 10.46 18.39 28.41
C ALA A 10 9.44 19.01 29.38
N LEU A 11 8.54 19.85 28.85
CA LEU A 11 7.44 20.43 29.62
C LEU A 11 6.47 19.37 30.15
N ALA A 12 6.09 18.39 29.32
CA ALA A 12 5.20 17.31 29.75
C ALA A 12 5.80 16.50 30.91
N ARG A 13 7.13 16.30 30.91
CA ARG A 13 7.84 15.56 31.95
C ARG A 13 8.03 16.34 33.25
N SER A 14 8.07 17.67 33.20
CA SER A 14 8.20 18.50 34.41
C SER A 14 6.87 18.77 35.11
N LEU A 15 5.74 18.53 34.44
CA LEU A 15 4.40 18.73 34.98
C LEU A 15 3.81 17.44 35.58
N PRO A 16 3.06 17.51 36.69
CA PRO A 16 2.19 16.42 37.11
C PRO A 16 1.18 16.06 36.00
N LEU A 17 0.82 14.77 35.87
CA LEU A 17 -0.07 14.29 34.81
C LEU A 17 -1.39 15.08 34.70
N ALA A 18 -1.97 15.49 35.84
CA ALA A 18 -3.19 16.30 35.85
C ALA A 18 -2.98 17.68 35.19
N ALA A 19 -1.83 18.32 35.44
CA ALA A 19 -1.46 19.61 34.83
C ALA A 19 -1.13 19.44 33.34
N ALA A 20 -0.40 18.38 32.97
CA ALA A 20 -0.11 18.05 31.57
C ALA A 20 -1.41 17.81 30.76
N ARG A 21 -2.38 17.10 31.35
CA ARG A 21 -3.72 16.92 30.75
C ARG A 21 -4.49 18.24 30.65
N ALA A 22 -4.48 19.07 31.69
CA ALA A 22 -5.12 20.37 31.65
C ALA A 22 -4.54 21.27 30.55
N PHE A 23 -3.21 21.29 30.42
CA PHE A 23 -2.53 21.98 29.32
C PHE A 23 -2.91 21.39 27.96
N GLY A 24 -2.95 20.06 27.84
CA GLY A 24 -3.41 19.36 26.63
C GLY A 24 -4.85 19.73 26.24
N ARG A 25 -5.77 19.87 27.19
CA ARG A 25 -7.13 20.36 26.91
C ARG A 25 -7.13 21.76 26.32
N THR A 26 -6.33 22.66 26.89
CA THR A 26 -6.18 24.03 26.39
C THR A 26 -5.59 24.05 24.98
N LEU A 27 -4.55 23.26 24.73
CA LEU A 27 -3.97 23.09 23.39
C LEU A 27 -5.00 22.56 22.40
N GLY A 28 -5.80 21.56 22.79
CA GLY A 28 -6.90 21.05 21.98
C GLY A 28 -7.95 22.12 21.66
N GLY A 29 -8.34 22.94 22.65
CA GLY A 29 -9.24 24.08 22.43
C GLY A 29 -8.67 25.15 21.51
N CYS A 30 -7.36 25.40 21.55
CA CYS A 30 -6.68 26.25 20.56
C CYS A 30 -6.67 25.60 19.17
N ALA A 31 -6.34 24.32 19.07
CA ALA A 31 -6.35 23.57 17.82
C ALA A 31 -7.74 23.56 17.17
N TYR A 32 -8.83 23.41 17.93
CA TYR A 32 -10.19 23.51 17.40
C TYR A 32 -10.47 24.87 16.74
N ARG A 33 -9.90 25.96 17.28
CA ARG A 33 -10.07 27.32 16.75
C ARG A 33 -9.19 27.57 15.52
N CYS A 34 -7.95 27.07 15.53
CA CYS A 34 -6.97 27.34 14.48
C CYS A 34 -7.04 26.35 13.29
N LEU A 35 -7.42 25.08 13.53
CA LEU A 35 -7.44 24.02 12.52
C LEU A 35 -8.82 23.89 11.87
N GLY A 36 -9.19 24.91 11.07
CA GLY A 36 -10.52 25.03 10.47
C GLY A 36 -10.92 23.84 9.60
N LEU A 37 -9.98 23.23 8.87
CA LEU A 37 -10.25 22.05 8.02
C LEU A 37 -10.62 20.82 8.86
N GLN A 38 -9.81 20.49 9.86
CA GLN A 38 -10.02 19.33 10.73
C GLN A 38 -11.30 19.50 11.56
N ARG A 39 -11.60 20.73 11.99
CA ARG A 39 -12.87 21.06 12.64
C ARG A 39 -14.05 20.73 11.72
N ARG A 40 -14.03 21.23 10.47
CA ARG A 40 -15.10 20.98 9.50
C ARG A 40 -15.29 19.48 9.23
N LEU A 41 -14.20 18.74 9.02
CA LEU A 41 -14.25 17.28 8.83
C LEU A 41 -14.88 16.56 10.04
N THR A 42 -14.50 16.97 11.26
CA THR A 42 -15.04 16.40 12.50
C THR A 42 -16.55 16.64 12.59
N GLU A 43 -17.00 17.88 12.38
CA GLU A 43 -18.42 18.24 12.45
C GLU A 43 -19.25 17.59 11.34
N GLU A 44 -18.68 17.46 10.14
CA GLU A 44 -19.31 16.77 9.01
C GLU A 44 -19.47 15.28 9.28
N HIS A 45 -18.41 14.58 9.73
CA HIS A 45 -18.50 13.16 10.03
C HIS A 45 -19.42 12.88 11.22
N LEU A 46 -19.45 13.76 12.23
CA LEU A 46 -20.44 13.69 13.31
C LEU A 46 -21.87 13.81 12.78
N ARG A 47 -22.12 14.72 11.82
CA ARG A 47 -23.43 14.86 11.16
C ARG A 47 -23.79 13.61 10.36
N LEU A 48 -22.84 13.05 9.62
CA LEU A 48 -23.05 11.84 8.83
C LEU A 48 -23.33 10.60 9.70
N ALA A 49 -22.67 10.48 10.84
CA ALA A 49 -22.82 9.35 11.76
C ALA A 49 -24.06 9.44 12.64
N LEU A 50 -24.29 10.60 13.25
CA LEU A 50 -25.34 10.79 14.25
C LEU A 50 -26.65 11.31 13.64
N GLY A 51 -26.64 11.67 12.36
CA GLY A 51 -27.78 12.18 11.62
C GLY A 51 -28.24 13.56 12.09
N GLU A 52 -29.43 13.95 11.64
CA GLU A 52 -30.05 15.24 12.01
C GLU A 52 -30.67 15.23 13.42
N GLY A 53 -30.70 14.07 14.10
CA GLY A 53 -31.16 13.95 15.49
C GLY A 53 -30.26 14.65 16.51
N VAL A 54 -29.04 15.02 16.13
CA VAL A 54 -28.11 15.79 16.96
C VAL A 54 -27.95 17.19 16.37
N SER A 55 -28.31 18.23 17.14
CA SER A 55 -28.27 19.61 16.68
C SER A 55 -26.85 20.07 16.31
N ALA A 56 -26.73 21.09 15.45
CA ALA A 56 -25.43 21.65 15.07
C ALA A 56 -24.62 22.13 16.30
N ALA A 57 -25.29 22.75 17.29
CA ALA A 57 -24.66 23.19 18.53
C ALA A 57 -24.10 22.00 19.34
N GLU A 58 -24.83 20.88 19.38
CA GLU A 58 -24.37 19.67 20.04
C GLU A 58 -23.20 19.02 19.30
N ARG A 59 -23.25 18.95 17.96
CA ARG A 59 -22.12 18.47 17.15
C ARG A 59 -20.86 19.29 17.38
N SER A 60 -20.96 20.63 17.40
CA SER A 60 -19.81 21.50 17.73
C SER A 60 -19.35 21.36 19.19
N ARG A 61 -20.24 21.02 20.13
CA ARG A 61 -19.87 20.68 21.51
C ARG A 61 -19.05 19.39 21.57
N ILE A 62 -19.50 18.34 20.88
CA ILE A 62 -18.77 17.07 20.75
C ILE A 62 -17.42 17.32 20.07
N ALA A 63 -17.39 18.05 18.95
CA ALA A 63 -16.17 18.36 18.22
C ALA A 63 -15.13 19.08 19.11
N ARG A 64 -15.53 20.06 19.92
CA ARG A 64 -14.62 20.70 20.89
C ARG A 64 -14.06 19.70 21.89
N ARG A 65 -14.87 18.75 22.37
CA ARG A 65 -14.42 17.68 23.28
C ARG A 65 -13.47 16.70 22.61
N VAL A 66 -13.69 16.36 21.33
CA VAL A 66 -12.77 15.54 20.51
C VAL A 66 -11.38 16.16 20.49
N PHE A 67 -11.29 17.46 20.16
CA PHE A 67 -10.01 18.16 20.12
C PHE A 67 -9.36 18.28 21.52
N ALA A 68 -10.15 18.54 22.56
CA ALA A 68 -9.65 18.56 23.94
C ALA A 68 -9.15 17.17 24.39
N ASN A 69 -9.79 16.09 23.98
CA ASN A 69 -9.35 14.72 24.25
C ASN A 69 -8.07 14.38 23.49
N LEU A 70 -7.97 14.75 22.21
CA LEU A 70 -6.76 14.58 21.41
C LEU A 70 -5.56 15.34 22.00
N GLY A 71 -5.77 16.59 22.44
CA GLY A 71 -4.73 17.36 23.11
C GLY A 71 -4.29 16.75 24.44
N GLN A 72 -5.21 16.18 25.22
CA GLN A 72 -4.88 15.38 26.41
C GLN A 72 -4.08 14.13 26.05
N THR A 73 -4.54 13.33 25.08
CA THR A 73 -3.88 12.11 24.61
C THR A 73 -2.46 12.41 24.13
N PHE A 74 -2.25 13.51 23.39
CA PHE A 74 -0.92 13.94 22.96
C PHE A 74 0.01 14.25 24.14
N MET A 75 -0.47 15.03 25.12
CA MET A 75 0.34 15.34 26.32
C MET A 75 0.61 14.09 27.17
N GLU A 76 -0.33 13.16 27.24
CA GLU A 76 -0.14 11.88 27.90
C GLU A 76 0.97 11.08 27.23
N TRP A 77 0.98 10.97 25.90
CA TRP A 77 2.04 10.26 25.16
C TRP A 77 3.42 10.77 25.53
N LEU A 78 3.60 12.10 25.56
CA LEU A 78 4.85 12.72 25.96
C LEU A 78 5.26 12.40 27.41
N HIS A 79 4.26 12.21 28.28
CA HIS A 79 4.43 11.86 29.67
C HIS A 79 4.73 10.36 29.89
N LEU A 80 4.28 9.45 29.00
CA LEU A 80 4.39 8.00 29.17
C LEU A 80 5.82 7.51 29.40
N SER A 81 6.83 8.16 28.80
CA SER A 81 8.25 7.84 29.04
C SER A 81 8.77 8.11 30.46
N ALA A 82 7.94 8.72 31.33
CA ALA A 82 8.24 8.96 32.73
C ALA A 82 7.29 8.21 33.69
N VAL A 83 6.30 7.46 33.16
CA VAL A 83 5.32 6.74 33.97
C VAL A 83 5.80 5.30 34.16
N SER A 84 5.95 4.88 35.42
CA SER A 84 6.27 3.47 35.72
C SER A 84 5.09 2.55 35.42
N ALA A 85 5.35 1.27 35.17
CA ALA A 85 4.30 0.27 34.99
C ALA A 85 3.29 0.25 36.16
N GLN A 86 3.77 0.40 37.40
CA GLN A 86 2.93 0.47 38.61
C GLN A 86 2.02 1.72 38.61
N ALA A 87 2.55 2.88 38.22
CA ALA A 87 1.76 4.10 38.13
C ALA A 87 0.70 3.99 37.01
N LEU A 88 1.05 3.34 35.90
CA LEU A 88 0.12 3.08 34.80
C LEU A 88 -1.00 2.12 35.24
N GLN A 89 -0.67 1.08 36.01
CA GLN A 89 -1.66 0.16 36.60
C GLN A 89 -2.58 0.85 37.59
N ALA A 90 -2.07 1.76 38.42
CA ALA A 90 -2.89 2.54 39.34
C ALA A 90 -3.84 3.54 38.62
N LEU A 91 -3.49 3.94 37.40
CA LEU A 91 -4.24 4.89 36.58
C LEU A 91 -5.36 4.23 35.76
N ILE A 92 -5.21 2.95 35.42
CA ILE A 92 -6.10 2.21 34.53
C ILE A 92 -6.84 1.13 35.33
N ALA A 93 -8.17 1.26 35.42
CA ALA A 93 -9.02 0.12 35.77
C ALA A 93 -9.26 -0.72 34.52
N CYS A 94 -9.17 -2.05 34.62
CA CYS A 94 -9.35 -2.95 33.47
C CYS A 94 -10.51 -3.91 33.70
N ASP A 95 -11.51 -3.82 32.84
CA ASP A 95 -12.63 -4.76 32.74
C ASP A 95 -12.34 -5.78 31.62
N GLY A 96 -12.58 -7.06 31.84
CA GLY A 96 -12.45 -8.10 30.80
C GLY A 96 -11.04 -8.66 30.59
N LEU A 97 -10.11 -8.47 31.54
CA LEU A 97 -8.75 -9.03 31.45
C LEU A 97 -8.75 -10.57 31.37
N GLU A 98 -9.76 -11.20 31.96
CA GLU A 98 -10.04 -12.63 31.87
C GLU A 98 -10.21 -13.13 30.43
N HIS A 99 -10.69 -12.29 29.50
CA HIS A 99 -10.82 -12.67 28.09
C HIS A 99 -9.45 -12.83 27.42
N VAL A 100 -8.49 -11.98 27.76
CA VAL A 100 -7.10 -12.13 27.31
C VAL A 100 -6.50 -13.40 27.87
N ARG A 101 -6.64 -13.63 29.18
CA ARG A 101 -6.11 -14.83 29.84
C ARG A 101 -6.72 -16.10 29.25
N HIS A 102 -8.03 -16.10 29.01
CA HIS A 102 -8.72 -17.23 28.38
C HIS A 102 -8.25 -17.47 26.94
N ALA A 103 -8.09 -16.41 26.14
CA ALA A 103 -7.57 -16.53 24.77
C ALA A 103 -6.15 -17.14 24.75
N LEU A 104 -5.26 -16.66 25.62
CA LEU A 104 -3.90 -17.19 25.72
C LEU A 104 -3.87 -18.62 26.27
N ALA A 105 -4.83 -19.03 27.10
CA ALA A 105 -4.95 -20.41 27.54
C ALA A 105 -5.26 -21.39 26.38
N GLN A 106 -5.79 -20.90 25.26
CA GLN A 106 -6.03 -21.70 24.05
C GLN A 106 -4.76 -21.91 23.19
N GLY A 107 -3.65 -21.24 23.49
CA GLY A 107 -2.36 -21.47 22.84
C GLY A 107 -2.14 -20.79 21.48
N ASN A 108 -3.13 -20.07 20.94
CA ASN A 108 -3.04 -19.45 19.61
C ASN A 108 -2.73 -17.94 19.65
N GLY A 109 -2.41 -17.38 20.82
CA GLY A 109 -2.25 -15.95 21.01
C GLY A 109 -3.58 -15.20 21.05
N ALA A 110 -3.54 -13.87 20.94
CA ALA A 110 -4.74 -13.04 20.90
C ALA A 110 -4.55 -11.80 20.01
N ILE A 111 -5.56 -11.47 19.21
CA ILE A 111 -5.58 -10.25 18.41
C ILE A 111 -6.43 -9.21 19.16
N LEU A 112 -5.79 -8.16 19.68
CA LEU A 112 -6.49 -7.06 20.33
C LEU A 112 -6.76 -5.96 19.31
N LEU A 113 -8.04 -5.74 19.01
CA LEU A 113 -8.45 -4.67 18.10
C LEU A 113 -8.98 -3.47 18.87
N THR A 114 -8.39 -2.31 18.59
CA THR A 114 -8.90 -1.03 19.07
C THR A 114 -9.14 -0.10 17.89
N ALA A 115 -9.63 1.09 18.17
CA ALA A 115 -9.78 2.16 17.20
C ALA A 115 -8.86 3.31 17.56
N HIS A 116 -8.80 4.35 16.72
CA HIS A 116 -8.24 5.64 17.12
C HIS A 116 -9.20 6.29 18.14
N PHE A 117 -9.25 5.72 19.34
CA PHE A 117 -10.24 5.97 20.38
C PHE A 117 -9.56 6.13 21.73
N GLY A 118 -9.87 7.22 22.43
CA GLY A 118 -9.30 7.51 23.75
C GLY A 118 -7.78 7.67 23.69
N ASN A 119 -7.06 6.96 24.56
CA ASN A 119 -5.60 6.88 24.50
C ASN A 119 -5.14 5.43 24.28
N TRP A 120 -5.23 5.00 23.02
CA TRP A 120 -4.89 3.64 22.61
C TRP A 120 -3.44 3.25 22.88
N GLU A 121 -2.49 4.20 22.92
CA GLU A 121 -1.06 3.92 23.20
C GLU A 121 -0.81 3.42 24.62
N MET A 122 -1.71 3.68 25.57
CA MET A 122 -1.58 3.17 26.94
C MET A 122 -1.93 1.69 27.05
N ILE A 123 -2.72 1.14 26.12
CA ILE A 123 -3.17 -0.25 26.14
C ILE A 123 -1.99 -1.23 26.08
N PRO A 124 -1.09 -1.17 25.08
CA PRO A 124 0.05 -2.08 25.02
C PRO A 124 0.94 -1.94 26.26
N LEU A 125 1.24 -0.71 26.71
CA LEU A 125 2.09 -0.49 27.88
C LEU A 125 1.47 -1.04 29.18
N TYR A 126 0.16 -0.92 29.35
CA TYR A 126 -0.56 -1.47 30.50
C TYR A 126 -0.47 -3.00 30.52
N LEU A 127 -0.73 -3.65 29.38
CA LEU A 127 -0.66 -5.10 29.27
C LEU A 127 0.78 -5.61 29.42
N GLY A 128 1.77 -4.92 28.83
CA GLY A 128 3.19 -5.23 29.02
C GLY A 128 3.61 -5.13 30.49
N GLY A 129 3.13 -4.10 31.19
CA GLY A 129 3.35 -3.92 32.63
C GLY A 129 2.72 -5.02 33.50
N LEU A 130 1.69 -5.72 33.01
CA LEU A 130 1.12 -6.91 33.64
C LEU A 130 1.85 -8.22 33.27
N GLY A 131 2.88 -8.14 32.43
CA GLY A 131 3.69 -9.28 32.01
C GLY A 131 3.24 -9.96 30.70
N PHE A 132 2.25 -9.41 30.00
CA PHE A 132 1.86 -9.94 28.69
C PHE A 132 2.90 -9.56 27.63
N LYS A 133 3.28 -10.52 26.78
CA LYS A 133 4.21 -10.31 25.66
C LYS A 133 3.44 -10.09 24.37
N GLY A 134 4.03 -9.36 23.43
CA GLY A 134 3.39 -9.10 22.17
C GLY A 134 3.99 -7.99 21.34
N GLY A 135 3.21 -7.55 20.35
CA GLY A 135 3.57 -6.47 19.46
C GLY A 135 2.38 -5.62 19.02
N VAL A 136 2.68 -4.48 18.41
CA VAL A 136 1.69 -3.59 17.80
C VAL A 136 1.99 -3.48 16.31
N LEU A 137 0.98 -3.76 15.48
CA LEU A 137 1.06 -3.53 14.04
C LEU A 137 0.71 -2.07 13.75
N ALA A 138 1.69 -1.30 13.29
CA ALA A 138 1.54 0.13 13.06
C ALA A 138 2.04 0.54 11.67
N ARG A 139 1.49 1.66 11.15
CA ARG A 139 2.07 2.33 9.99
C ARG A 139 3.40 2.97 10.41
N ARG A 140 4.39 2.96 9.53
CA ARG A 140 5.54 3.88 9.66
C ARG A 140 5.04 5.32 9.68
N LEU A 141 5.54 6.10 10.63
CA LEU A 141 5.12 7.47 10.81
C LEU A 141 5.94 8.40 9.93
N ARG A 142 5.33 9.49 9.46
CA ARG A 142 6.00 10.49 8.60
C ARG A 142 7.23 11.13 9.27
N TYR A 143 7.26 11.16 10.59
CA TYR A 143 8.30 11.83 11.38
C TYR A 143 9.13 10.79 12.15
N PRO A 144 10.37 10.50 11.70
CA PRO A 144 11.20 9.44 12.27
C PRO A 144 11.46 9.58 13.77
N GLU A 145 11.56 10.80 14.30
CA GLU A 145 11.86 11.01 15.72
C GLU A 145 10.67 10.67 16.61
N TYR A 146 9.45 10.91 16.10
CA TYR A 146 8.23 10.50 16.77
C TYR A 146 8.01 8.98 16.64
N GLU A 147 8.38 8.41 15.49
CA GLU A 147 8.42 6.95 15.30
C GLU A 147 9.36 6.28 16.30
N SER A 148 10.64 6.70 16.35
CA SER A 148 11.63 6.18 17.29
C SER A 148 11.17 6.33 18.73
N PHE A 149 10.57 7.47 19.09
CA PHE A 149 10.00 7.65 20.44
C PHE A 149 8.96 6.59 20.81
N LEU A 150 8.03 6.25 19.90
CA LEU A 150 7.03 5.22 20.15
C LEU A 150 7.65 3.81 20.17
N ILE A 151 8.61 3.55 19.29
CA ILE A 151 9.35 2.27 19.27
C ILE A 151 10.08 2.08 20.60
N ASP A 152 10.82 3.07 21.06
CA ASP A 152 11.56 3.03 22.33
C ASP A 152 10.61 2.85 23.52
N LEU A 153 9.50 3.60 23.53
CA LEU A 153 8.49 3.53 24.58
C LEU A 153 7.90 2.13 24.73
N ARG A 154 7.56 1.49 23.60
CA ARG A 154 7.01 0.13 23.56
C ARG A 154 8.08 -0.92 23.83
N GLY A 155 9.26 -0.76 23.24
CA GLY A 155 10.42 -1.64 23.41
C GLY A 155 10.90 -1.72 24.86
N ALA A 156 10.83 -0.61 25.60
CA ALA A 156 11.12 -0.58 27.04
C ALA A 156 10.19 -1.47 27.89
N GLN A 157 9.06 -1.93 27.34
CA GLN A 157 8.13 -2.89 27.95
C GLN A 157 8.15 -4.26 27.25
N GLY A 158 9.15 -4.52 26.39
CA GLY A 158 9.25 -5.76 25.63
C GLY A 158 8.21 -5.92 24.52
N ILE A 159 7.61 -4.80 24.07
CA ILE A 159 6.56 -4.80 23.04
C ILE A 159 7.18 -4.42 21.71
N SER A 160 7.10 -5.32 20.73
CA SER A 160 7.62 -5.06 19.39
C SER A 160 6.70 -4.12 18.61
N THR A 161 7.27 -3.26 17.78
CA THR A 161 6.51 -2.48 16.80
C THR A 161 6.75 -3.08 15.43
N LEU A 162 5.70 -3.62 14.83
CA LEU A 162 5.74 -4.26 13.52
C LEU A 162 5.22 -3.28 12.47
N ALA A 163 5.89 -3.22 11.32
CA ALA A 163 5.42 -2.41 10.20
C ALA A 163 4.25 -3.10 9.49
N ARG A 164 3.39 -2.32 8.83
CA ARG A 164 2.41 -2.88 7.88
C ARG A 164 3.16 -3.67 6.80
N GLY A 165 2.62 -4.81 6.39
CA GLY A 165 3.28 -5.76 5.48
C GLY A 165 3.96 -6.94 6.21
N SER A 166 4.29 -6.81 7.51
CA SER A 166 4.92 -7.86 8.33
C SER A 166 3.96 -8.98 8.78
N LEU A 167 3.21 -9.57 7.85
CA LEU A 167 2.19 -10.59 8.15
C LEU A 167 2.81 -11.85 8.78
N LYS A 168 4.02 -12.23 8.34
CA LYS A 168 4.77 -13.39 8.82
C LYS A 168 5.19 -13.23 10.27
N GLU A 169 5.69 -12.06 10.64
CA GLU A 169 6.11 -11.71 11.99
C GLU A 169 4.91 -11.60 12.92
N VAL A 170 3.81 -10.98 12.46
CA VAL A 170 2.53 -10.97 13.20
C VAL A 170 2.05 -12.40 13.47
N ALA A 171 2.04 -13.26 12.45
CA ALA A 171 1.66 -14.66 12.60
C ALA A 171 2.64 -15.41 13.53
N GLY A 172 3.93 -15.09 13.50
CA GLY A 172 4.95 -15.62 14.40
C GLY A 172 4.66 -15.30 15.87
N LEU A 173 4.32 -14.05 16.20
CA LEU A 173 3.96 -13.66 17.57
C LEU A 173 2.70 -14.40 18.05
N LEU A 174 1.67 -14.49 17.20
CA LEU A 174 0.42 -15.18 17.54
C LEU A 174 0.67 -16.68 17.79
N ARG A 175 1.45 -17.35 16.92
CA ARG A 175 1.84 -18.77 17.12
C ARG A 175 2.73 -18.98 18.36
N ALA A 176 3.49 -17.96 18.77
CA ALA A 176 4.22 -17.95 20.03
C ALA A 176 3.32 -17.66 21.25
N ASN A 177 2.00 -17.71 21.07
CA ASN A 177 0.97 -17.43 22.08
C ASN A 177 1.10 -16.03 22.70
N GLN A 178 1.35 -15.03 21.86
CA GLN A 178 1.49 -13.63 22.26
C GLN A 178 0.34 -12.75 21.76
N ILE A 179 0.29 -11.51 22.24
CA ILE A 179 -0.74 -10.53 21.88
C ILE A 179 -0.28 -9.69 20.68
N VAL A 180 -1.18 -9.46 19.71
CA VAL A 180 -0.94 -8.46 18.66
C VAL A 180 -2.04 -7.40 18.67
N GLY A 181 -1.66 -6.14 18.86
CA GLY A 181 -2.55 -4.98 18.82
C GLY A 181 -2.65 -4.34 17.42
N MET A 182 -3.85 -4.00 16.96
CA MET A 182 -4.07 -3.34 15.66
C MET A 182 -5.22 -2.31 15.69
N LEU A 183 -5.17 -1.31 14.79
CA LEU A 183 -6.20 -0.28 14.61
C LEU A 183 -6.75 -0.27 13.17
N PRO A 184 -7.77 -1.10 12.86
CA PRO A 184 -8.34 -1.22 11.51
C PRO A 184 -9.58 -0.34 11.29
N ASP A 185 -9.74 0.75 12.04
CA ASP A 185 -10.92 1.63 12.00
C ASP A 185 -10.86 2.72 10.93
N GLN A 186 -9.79 2.78 10.13
CA GLN A 186 -9.63 3.76 9.05
C GLN A 186 -9.91 3.16 7.67
N ASP A 187 -10.40 4.00 6.77
CA ASP A 187 -10.51 3.72 5.35
C ASP A 187 -9.16 3.99 4.68
N LEU A 188 -8.53 2.93 4.20
CA LEU A 188 -7.18 2.94 3.64
C LEU A 188 -7.25 2.33 2.24
N ASP A 189 -7.11 3.17 1.23
CA ASP A 189 -7.18 2.78 -0.19
C ASP A 189 -6.15 1.71 -0.59
N SER A 190 -5.06 1.56 0.18
CA SER A 190 -3.96 0.65 -0.08
C SER A 190 -4.14 -0.76 0.49
N PHE A 191 -5.31 -1.09 1.05
CA PHE A 191 -5.57 -2.41 1.64
C PHE A 191 -6.82 -3.05 1.08
N GLU A 192 -6.75 -4.38 0.90
CA GLU A 192 -7.95 -5.18 0.67
C GLU A 192 -8.91 -4.98 1.86
N GLY A 193 -10.15 -4.66 1.53
CA GLY A 193 -11.20 -4.39 2.48
C GLY A 193 -12.55 -4.75 1.89
N ILE A 194 -13.55 -4.81 2.78
CA ILE A 194 -14.93 -5.01 2.39
C ILE A 194 -15.78 -3.85 2.89
N PHE A 195 -16.91 -3.61 2.23
CA PHE A 195 -17.91 -2.69 2.74
C PHE A 195 -18.69 -3.35 3.87
N VAL A 196 -18.66 -2.71 5.04
CA VAL A 196 -19.51 -3.05 6.19
C VAL A 196 -20.37 -1.85 6.55
N ASP A 197 -21.54 -2.11 7.13
CA ASP A 197 -22.34 -1.03 7.69
C ASP A 197 -21.61 -0.40 8.89
N PHE A 198 -21.51 0.92 8.89
CA PHE A 198 -20.98 1.72 9.99
C PHE A 198 -21.77 3.03 10.06
N PHE A 199 -22.61 3.15 11.09
CA PHE A 199 -23.62 4.21 11.24
C PHE A 199 -24.65 4.25 10.09
N GLY A 200 -25.11 3.09 9.60
CA GLY A 200 -26.10 3.02 8.52
C GLY A 200 -25.54 3.40 7.15
N ARG A 201 -24.21 3.42 7.01
CA ARG A 201 -23.50 3.80 5.78
C ARG A 201 -22.43 2.77 5.46
N PRO A 202 -22.22 2.44 4.17
CA PRO A 202 -21.16 1.53 3.76
C PRO A 202 -19.79 2.18 4.03
N ALA A 203 -18.98 1.52 4.85
CA ALA A 203 -17.60 1.92 5.14
C ALA A 203 -16.63 0.82 4.70
N HIS A 204 -15.66 1.19 3.86
CA HIS A 204 -14.61 0.28 3.45
C HIS A 204 -13.69 -0.03 4.65
N THR A 205 -13.58 -1.32 4.98
CA THR A 205 -12.95 -1.78 6.22
C THR A 205 -11.92 -2.87 5.93
N PRO A 206 -10.66 -2.72 6.38
CA PRO A 206 -9.62 -3.72 6.16
C PRO A 206 -9.98 -5.10 6.71
N VAL A 207 -9.76 -6.14 5.91
CA VAL A 207 -10.02 -7.54 6.30
C VAL A 207 -8.85 -8.24 7.01
N GLY A 208 -7.66 -7.62 7.01
CA GLY A 208 -6.43 -8.18 7.54
C GLY A 208 -6.54 -8.84 8.93
N PRO A 209 -7.17 -8.19 9.93
CA PRO A 209 -7.36 -8.80 11.25
C PRO A 209 -8.20 -10.07 11.24
N ALA A 210 -9.28 -10.10 10.44
CA ALA A 210 -10.14 -11.27 10.30
C ALA A 210 -9.41 -12.41 9.58
N ALA A 211 -8.67 -12.09 8.52
CA ALA A 211 -7.83 -13.07 7.82
C ALA A 211 -6.76 -13.67 8.74
N LEU A 212 -6.09 -12.84 9.55
CA LEU A 212 -5.10 -13.26 10.56
C LEU A 212 -5.72 -14.18 11.62
N SER A 213 -6.90 -13.83 12.13
CA SER A 213 -7.62 -14.65 13.11
C SER A 213 -7.94 -16.04 12.57
N LEU A 214 -8.41 -16.13 11.32
CA LEU A 214 -8.69 -17.42 10.68
C LEU A 214 -7.42 -18.23 10.41
N MET A 215 -6.35 -17.57 9.98
CA MET A 215 -5.07 -18.22 9.65
C MET A 215 -4.33 -18.76 10.88
N THR A 216 -4.40 -18.06 12.00
CA THR A 216 -3.63 -18.39 13.22
C THR A 216 -4.46 -19.10 14.28
N GLY A 217 -5.79 -19.02 14.20
CA GLY A 217 -6.69 -19.48 15.27
C GLY A 217 -6.78 -18.50 16.44
N ALA A 218 -6.07 -17.37 16.42
CA ALA A 218 -6.13 -16.36 17.45
C ALA A 218 -7.52 -15.66 17.47
N PRO A 219 -8.21 -15.55 18.61
CA PRO A 219 -9.46 -14.81 18.70
C PRO A 219 -9.22 -13.30 18.58
N ILE A 220 -10.22 -12.60 18.04
CA ILE A 220 -10.27 -11.13 17.99
C ILE A 220 -10.97 -10.61 19.25
N LEU A 221 -10.24 -9.89 20.09
CA LEU A 221 -10.72 -9.23 21.30
C LEU A 221 -10.81 -7.72 21.07
N PRO A 222 -12.01 -7.13 20.93
CA PRO A 222 -12.16 -5.69 20.90
C PRO A 222 -11.72 -5.06 22.22
N CYS A 223 -10.99 -3.96 22.21
CA CYS A 223 -10.62 -3.24 23.42
C CYS A 223 -10.61 -1.73 23.23
N PHE A 224 -11.05 -1.00 24.26
CA PHE A 224 -11.18 0.46 24.22
C PHE A 224 -10.77 1.09 25.55
N LEU A 225 -9.97 2.14 25.48
CA LEU A 225 -9.59 2.91 26.66
C LEU A 225 -10.47 4.16 26.78
N ILE A 226 -11.31 4.20 27.80
CA ILE A 226 -12.25 5.28 28.09
C ILE A 226 -11.64 6.21 29.15
N ARG A 227 -11.74 7.51 28.96
CA ARG A 227 -11.28 8.51 29.94
C ARG A 227 -12.42 8.83 30.91
N GLU A 228 -12.18 8.59 32.20
CA GLU A 228 -13.15 8.82 33.28
C GLU A 228 -12.54 9.79 34.30
N GLY A 229 -12.69 11.09 34.00
CA GLY A 229 -12.12 12.17 34.82
C GLY A 229 -10.59 12.09 34.89
N GLY A 230 -10.05 11.83 36.08
CA GLY A 230 -8.61 11.69 36.32
C GLY A 230 -8.04 10.29 36.04
N ARG A 231 -8.90 9.31 35.78
CA ARG A 231 -8.51 7.90 35.54
C ARG A 231 -8.90 7.46 34.13
N CYS A 232 -8.43 6.28 33.75
CA CYS A 232 -8.84 5.62 32.52
C CYS A 232 -9.44 4.26 32.87
N ARG A 233 -10.38 3.80 32.05
CA ARG A 233 -10.95 2.46 32.13
C ARG A 233 -10.72 1.74 30.81
N LEU A 234 -9.95 0.66 30.85
CA LEU A 234 -9.75 -0.24 29.72
C LEU A 234 -10.86 -1.28 29.77
N VAL A 235 -11.66 -1.35 28.70
CA VAL A 235 -12.63 -2.43 28.52
C VAL A 235 -12.10 -3.35 27.44
N ILE A 236 -11.96 -4.63 27.76
CA ILE A 236 -11.68 -5.69 26.81
C ILE A 236 -12.97 -6.49 26.68
N GLU A 237 -13.53 -6.53 25.48
CA GLU A 237 -14.76 -7.27 25.20
C GLU A 237 -14.46 -8.76 25.01
N PRO A 238 -15.48 -9.63 25.14
CA PRO A 238 -15.38 -11.02 24.71
C PRO A 238 -14.96 -11.13 23.22
N PRO A 239 -14.42 -12.30 22.81
CA PRO A 239 -14.08 -12.53 21.42
C PRO A 239 -15.23 -12.24 20.45
N VAL A 240 -14.93 -11.59 19.33
CA VAL A 240 -15.89 -11.49 18.22
C VAL A 240 -16.25 -12.90 17.78
N ALA A 241 -17.55 -13.22 17.81
CA ALA A 241 -18.04 -14.56 17.54
C ALA A 241 -17.58 -15.04 16.14
N LYS A 242 -16.82 -16.12 16.12
CA LYS A 242 -16.43 -16.79 14.88
C LYS A 242 -17.61 -17.63 14.39
N PRO A 243 -18.12 -17.41 13.16
CA PRO A 243 -19.20 -18.23 12.65
C PRO A 243 -18.74 -19.67 12.41
N ALA A 244 -19.63 -20.65 12.60
CA ALA A 244 -19.36 -22.07 12.31
C ALA A 244 -19.28 -22.40 10.79
N MET A 245 -19.16 -21.37 9.95
CA MET A 245 -19.25 -21.48 8.50
C MET A 245 -18.00 -22.13 7.89
N HIS A 246 -18.21 -22.91 6.82
CA HIS A 246 -17.13 -23.58 6.08
C HIS A 246 -16.52 -22.68 4.99
N ASP A 247 -17.17 -21.56 4.67
CA ASP A 247 -16.66 -20.56 3.73
C ASP A 247 -15.77 -19.53 4.45
N ARG A 248 -14.50 -19.48 4.03
CA ARG A 248 -13.49 -18.55 4.55
C ARG A 248 -13.85 -17.09 4.25
N THR A 249 -14.41 -16.80 3.08
CA THR A 249 -14.73 -15.43 2.66
C THR A 249 -15.84 -14.85 3.53
N GLU A 250 -16.93 -15.61 3.72
CA GLU A 250 -18.02 -15.17 4.60
C GLU A 250 -17.58 -15.13 6.08
N ALA A 251 -16.68 -16.01 6.52
CA ALA A 251 -16.11 -15.94 7.87
C ALA A 251 -15.30 -14.65 8.09
N ILE A 252 -14.47 -14.24 7.11
CA ILE A 252 -13.75 -12.96 7.14
C ILE A 252 -14.74 -11.81 7.22
N ALA A 253 -15.79 -11.84 6.39
CA ALA A 253 -16.79 -10.80 6.37
C ALA A 253 -17.56 -10.69 7.69
N ALA A 254 -17.98 -11.82 8.27
CA ALA A 254 -18.67 -11.87 9.55
C ALA A 254 -17.83 -11.32 10.71
N LEU A 255 -16.55 -11.69 10.79
CA LEU A 255 -15.62 -11.17 11.81
C LEU A 255 -15.42 -9.66 11.64
N THR A 256 -15.24 -9.20 10.39
CA THR A 256 -15.05 -7.77 10.07
C THR A 256 -16.29 -6.95 10.42
N ARG A 257 -17.49 -7.44 10.07
CA ARG A 257 -18.79 -6.83 10.46
C ARG A 257 -18.96 -6.82 11.99
N GLY A 258 -18.62 -7.92 12.66
CA GLY A 258 -18.71 -8.05 14.12
C GLY A 258 -17.86 -7.02 14.84
N TRP A 259 -16.59 -6.90 14.45
CA TRP A 259 -15.68 -5.87 14.97
C TRP A 259 -16.21 -4.45 14.68
N SER A 260 -16.64 -4.17 13.45
CA SER A 260 -17.16 -2.85 13.06
C SER A 260 -18.35 -2.41 13.92
N ARG A 261 -19.28 -3.34 14.21
CA ARG A 261 -20.42 -3.09 15.12
C ARG A 261 -19.98 -2.76 16.54
N VAL A 262 -18.94 -3.44 17.06
CA VAL A 262 -18.41 -3.13 18.39
C VAL A 262 -17.84 -1.71 18.39
N VAL A 263 -17.00 -1.34 17.42
CA VAL A 263 -16.48 0.04 17.29
C VAL A 263 -17.61 1.05 17.26
N GLU A 264 -18.62 0.83 16.40
CA GLU A 264 -19.77 1.72 16.30
C GLU A 264 -20.47 1.93 17.65
N SER A 265 -20.68 0.84 18.42
CA SER A 265 -21.30 0.92 19.74
C SER A 265 -20.50 1.79 20.73
N TYR A 266 -19.17 1.75 20.67
CA TYR A 266 -18.29 2.56 21.52
C TYR A 266 -18.27 4.02 21.06
N VAL A 267 -18.19 4.26 19.76
CA VAL A 267 -18.24 5.62 19.19
C VAL A 267 -19.59 6.28 19.48
N ARG A 268 -20.71 5.53 19.45
CA ARG A 268 -22.03 6.04 19.84
C ARG A 268 -22.10 6.44 21.33
N ARG A 269 -21.53 5.63 22.22
CA ARG A 269 -21.53 5.88 23.68
C ARG A 269 -20.58 7.00 24.08
N TYR A 270 -19.45 7.12 23.38
CA TYR A 270 -18.37 8.07 23.68
C TYR A 270 -17.92 8.80 22.42
N PRO A 271 -18.78 9.62 21.81
CA PRO A 271 -18.48 10.26 20.53
C PRO A 271 -17.34 11.27 20.63
N ASP A 272 -16.95 11.73 21.81
CA ASP A 272 -15.80 12.62 21.97
C ASP A 272 -14.45 11.89 22.06
N HIS A 273 -14.44 10.56 22.07
CA HIS A 273 -13.21 9.77 22.22
C HIS A 273 -12.60 9.31 20.90
N TRP A 274 -13.37 9.27 19.82
CA TRP A 274 -12.90 8.81 18.51
C TRP A 274 -12.33 9.95 17.66
N VAL A 275 -11.29 9.67 16.88
CA VAL A 275 -10.60 10.67 16.05
C VAL A 275 -11.40 10.97 14.78
N TRP A 276 -12.44 11.80 14.84
CA TRP A 276 -13.35 12.05 13.71
C TRP A 276 -12.75 12.70 12.46
N MET A 277 -11.52 13.21 12.48
CA MET A 277 -10.94 13.89 11.31
C MET A 277 -10.41 12.94 10.21
N HIS A 278 -10.35 11.63 10.44
CA HIS A 278 -10.06 10.68 9.35
C HIS A 278 -11.31 10.47 8.49
N ARG A 279 -11.12 10.32 7.18
CA ARG A 279 -12.23 10.16 6.21
C ARG A 279 -12.70 8.72 6.17
N ARG A 280 -13.54 8.31 7.15
CA ARG A 280 -14.03 6.93 7.28
C ARG A 280 -14.84 6.41 6.09
N TRP A 281 -15.49 7.31 5.35
CA TRP A 281 -16.33 7.00 4.19
C TRP A 281 -15.74 7.59 2.90
N LYS A 282 -14.41 7.57 2.75
CA LYS A 282 -13.72 8.13 1.58
C LYS A 282 -14.00 7.27 0.36
N THR A 283 -13.80 5.96 0.49
CA THR A 283 -14.06 4.95 -0.51
C THR A 283 -15.57 4.70 -0.56
N GLN A 284 -16.16 4.81 -1.75
CA GLN A 284 -17.58 4.59 -1.99
C GLN A 284 -17.76 3.31 -2.80
N PRO A 285 -18.82 2.51 -2.54
CA PRO A 285 -19.13 1.38 -3.39
C PRO A 285 -19.39 1.88 -4.81
N VAL A 286 -18.82 1.22 -5.81
CA VAL A 286 -19.11 1.52 -7.21
C VAL A 286 -20.61 1.31 -7.40
N LYS A 287 -21.33 2.38 -7.73
CA LYS A 287 -22.73 2.26 -8.14
C LYS A 287 -22.72 1.53 -9.47
N SER A 288 -23.08 0.25 -9.47
CA SER A 288 -23.42 -0.47 -10.69
C SER A 288 -24.44 0.38 -11.45
N ALA A 289 -24.15 0.72 -12.70
CA ALA A 289 -25.07 1.43 -13.57
C ALA A 289 -26.21 0.49 -13.99
N GLU A 290 -27.03 0.07 -13.04
CA GLU A 290 -28.31 -0.57 -13.26
C GLU A 290 -29.33 0.12 -12.36
N GLY A 291 -30.24 0.89 -12.98
CA GLY A 291 -31.33 1.55 -12.29
C GLY A 291 -31.45 3.07 -12.49
N SER A 292 -31.12 3.62 -13.66
CA SER A 292 -31.74 4.89 -14.08
C SER A 292 -33.17 4.61 -14.54
N GLY A 293 -34.13 5.05 -13.75
CA GLY A 293 -35.54 4.66 -13.84
C GLY A 293 -36.21 4.88 -15.19
N LEU A 294 -36.87 3.83 -15.67
CA LEU A 294 -38.11 3.97 -16.41
C LEU A 294 -39.27 3.95 -15.40
N ARG A 295 -40.09 5.01 -15.45
CA ARG A 295 -41.29 5.20 -14.64
C ARG A 295 -42.26 4.04 -14.84
N ALA A 296 -42.70 3.45 -13.74
CA ALA A 296 -43.88 2.58 -13.70
C ALA A 296 -45.15 3.42 -13.88
N GLN A 297 -45.83 3.27 -15.01
CA GLN A 297 -47.28 3.42 -15.13
C GLN A 297 -47.84 2.04 -15.46
N GLY A 298 -48.83 1.63 -14.67
CA GLY A 298 -49.31 0.25 -14.64
C GLY A 298 -50.18 -0.15 -15.82
N GLN A 299 -50.25 -1.47 -16.04
CA GLN A 299 -51.47 -2.20 -16.41
C GLN A 299 -51.25 -3.72 -16.24
N THR A 300 -52.38 -4.42 -16.16
CA THR A 300 -52.66 -5.71 -15.50
C THR A 300 -52.48 -6.98 -16.37
N VAL A 301 -51.94 -8.06 -15.77
CA VAL A 301 -52.33 -9.51 -15.78
C VAL A 301 -52.59 -10.18 -17.16
N SER A 302 -51.87 -11.23 -17.64
CA SER A 302 -51.92 -12.68 -17.25
C SER A 302 -51.14 -13.57 -18.29
N PRO A 303 -51.06 -14.92 -18.16
CA PRO A 303 -49.96 -15.74 -17.61
C PRO A 303 -48.99 -16.39 -18.65
N GLU A 304 -47.90 -16.96 -18.11
CA GLU A 304 -46.76 -17.62 -18.74
C GLU A 304 -47.07 -19.01 -19.37
N PRO A 305 -46.41 -19.43 -20.48
CA PRO A 305 -46.46 -20.80 -20.98
C PRO A 305 -45.31 -21.70 -20.42
N PRO A 306 -45.51 -23.03 -20.35
CA PRO A 306 -44.68 -23.91 -19.52
C PRO A 306 -43.34 -24.30 -20.17
N ALA A 307 -42.33 -24.54 -19.32
CA ALA A 307 -41.01 -25.02 -19.70
C ALA A 307 -41.03 -26.49 -20.20
N PRO A 308 -40.19 -26.86 -21.20
CA PRO A 308 -40.00 -28.25 -21.62
C PRO A 308 -39.01 -29.01 -20.71
N PRO A 309 -39.05 -30.36 -20.71
CA PRO A 309 -38.63 -31.19 -19.58
C PRO A 309 -37.12 -31.54 -19.56
N ALA A 310 -36.63 -31.78 -18.35
CA ALA A 310 -35.28 -32.25 -18.04
C ALA A 310 -35.10 -33.76 -18.26
N ARG A 311 -33.87 -34.17 -18.62
CA ARG A 311 -33.16 -35.44 -18.28
C ARG A 311 -31.81 -35.52 -19.03
N PRO A 312 -30.86 -36.39 -18.64
CA PRO A 312 -30.47 -36.87 -17.31
C PRO A 312 -28.96 -36.62 -17.03
N GLY A 313 -28.55 -36.66 -15.75
CA GLY A 313 -27.16 -36.42 -15.32
C GLY A 313 -26.24 -37.63 -15.37
N VAL A 314 -24.93 -37.37 -15.54
CA VAL A 314 -23.76 -38.16 -15.06
C VAL A 314 -22.53 -37.21 -15.00
N PRO A 315 -21.39 -37.61 -14.40
CA PRO A 315 -20.94 -37.26 -13.06
C PRO A 315 -19.89 -36.12 -13.02
N GLY A 316 -19.57 -35.68 -11.81
CA GLY A 316 -18.63 -34.60 -11.54
C GLY A 316 -17.28 -34.74 -12.24
N ARG A 317 -16.86 -33.65 -12.88
CA ARG A 317 -15.47 -33.38 -13.25
C ARG A 317 -15.09 -32.07 -12.59
N ALA A 318 -14.12 -32.14 -11.68
CA ALA A 318 -13.41 -30.97 -11.20
C ALA A 318 -12.70 -30.34 -12.40
N SER A 319 -13.11 -29.13 -12.77
CA SER A 319 -12.38 -28.28 -13.71
C SER A 319 -11.45 -27.40 -12.88
N PRO A 320 -10.11 -27.54 -12.97
CA PRO A 320 -9.23 -26.51 -12.45
C PRO A 320 -9.41 -25.28 -13.34
N GLN A 321 -10.01 -24.22 -12.79
CA GLN A 321 -10.02 -22.92 -13.47
C GLN A 321 -8.60 -22.32 -13.32
N PRO A 322 -7.90 -22.01 -14.42
CA PRO A 322 -6.62 -21.32 -14.35
C PRO A 322 -6.89 -19.90 -13.86
N ASN A 323 -6.49 -19.64 -12.62
CA ASN A 323 -6.74 -18.38 -11.94
C ASN A 323 -5.53 -17.46 -12.16
N ILE A 324 -5.40 -16.90 -13.36
CA ILE A 324 -4.31 -16.00 -13.71
C ILE A 324 -4.83 -14.56 -13.61
N GLN A 325 -5.09 -14.11 -12.39
CA GLN A 325 -5.30 -12.70 -12.07
C GLN A 325 -4.02 -12.11 -11.50
N ALA A 326 -3.10 -11.74 -12.38
CA ALA A 326 -1.97 -10.92 -12.00
C ALA A 326 -1.49 -10.21 -13.25
N VAL A 327 -1.37 -8.88 -13.17
CA VAL A 327 -0.19 -8.11 -13.60
C VAL A 327 -0.61 -6.69 -13.30
N ALA A 328 -0.49 -6.31 -12.03
CA ALA A 328 -1.02 -5.06 -11.52
C ALA A 328 0.04 -4.04 -11.10
N ALA A 329 1.24 -4.07 -11.69
CA ALA A 329 2.37 -3.41 -11.03
C ALA A 329 3.50 -2.91 -11.95
N LEU A 330 3.25 -2.77 -13.25
CA LEU A 330 4.25 -2.36 -14.25
C LEU A 330 4.40 -0.83 -14.38
N PHE A 331 4.20 -0.05 -13.31
CA PHE A 331 4.01 1.41 -13.38
C PHE A 331 5.19 2.29 -12.88
N LEU A 332 6.34 1.70 -12.52
CA LEU A 332 7.18 2.28 -11.46
C LEU A 332 8.68 2.40 -11.82
N LEU A 333 8.99 3.04 -12.94
CA LEU A 333 10.38 3.31 -13.36
C LEU A 333 10.66 4.72 -13.94
N ALA A 334 9.64 5.53 -14.26
CA ALA A 334 9.81 6.94 -14.71
C ALA A 334 9.58 8.01 -13.62
N CYS A 335 9.42 7.60 -12.36
CA CYS A 335 8.98 8.49 -11.27
C CYS A 335 10.10 9.35 -10.68
N CYS A 336 11.33 8.81 -10.67
CA CYS A 336 12.54 9.54 -10.26
C CYS A 336 12.86 10.70 -11.22
N ALA A 337 12.36 10.54 -12.44
CA ALA A 337 12.59 11.39 -13.57
C ALA A 337 11.59 12.57 -13.61
N LEU A 338 10.28 12.32 -13.38
CA LEU A 338 9.26 13.37 -13.39
C LEU A 338 9.43 14.40 -12.26
N ALA A 339 9.97 13.95 -11.13
CA ALA A 339 10.36 14.78 -10.00
C ALA A 339 11.50 15.79 -10.35
N LEU A 340 12.23 15.57 -11.44
CA LEU A 340 13.31 16.43 -11.94
C LEU A 340 12.97 17.01 -13.33
N GLY A 341 11.75 16.79 -13.87
CA GLY A 341 11.37 16.96 -15.29
C GLY A 341 10.37 18.09 -15.67
N GLY A 342 9.35 18.40 -14.85
CA GLY A 342 8.26 19.38 -15.16
C GLY A 342 7.40 18.99 -16.40
N CYS A 343 6.07 19.06 -16.42
CA CYS A 343 5.16 20.15 -16.01
C CYS A 343 3.76 19.63 -15.63
N GLY A 344 3.07 20.35 -14.72
CA GLY A 344 1.62 20.55 -14.78
C GLY A 344 0.80 20.44 -13.48
N GLY A 345 0.75 21.50 -12.66
CA GLY A 345 -0.38 21.73 -11.74
C GLY A 345 -0.04 21.95 -10.26
N SER A 346 -0.68 22.96 -9.68
CA SER A 346 -0.32 23.65 -8.43
C SER A 346 -0.45 22.85 -7.13
N GLY A 347 0.58 22.90 -6.28
CA GLY A 347 0.45 22.60 -4.86
C GLY A 347 1.78 22.72 -4.11
N LYS A 348 1.90 23.66 -3.16
CA LYS A 348 3.11 23.87 -2.34
C LYS A 348 3.40 22.69 -1.41
N PRO A 349 4.66 22.19 -1.34
CA PRO A 349 5.12 21.39 -0.21
C PRO A 349 6.30 22.04 0.53
N SER A 350 6.36 21.74 1.83
CA SER A 350 7.32 22.24 2.81
C SER A 350 8.35 21.16 3.17
N ASN A 351 9.60 21.59 3.38
CA ASN A 351 10.81 20.80 3.66
C ASN A 351 10.61 19.60 4.62
N THR A 352 11.17 18.46 4.21
CA THR A 352 11.27 17.23 5.01
C THR A 352 12.73 16.76 4.98
N SER A 353 13.31 16.51 6.14
CA SER A 353 14.66 15.99 6.32
C SER A 353 14.67 14.46 6.17
N LEU A 354 15.60 13.93 5.38
CA LEU A 354 15.78 12.49 5.15
C LEU A 354 16.65 11.83 6.22
N ARG A 355 16.47 10.52 6.39
CA ARG A 355 17.15 9.64 7.35
C ARG A 355 18.40 9.05 6.68
N GLU A 356 19.50 8.97 7.42
CA GLU A 356 20.82 8.56 6.94
C GLU A 356 20.90 7.09 6.50
N PRO A 357 21.69 6.75 5.46
CA PRO A 357 21.93 5.39 5.00
C PRO A 357 22.86 4.61 5.95
N ALA A 358 22.70 3.29 5.95
CA ALA A 358 23.50 2.35 6.73
C ALA A 358 24.70 1.89 5.91
N GLY A 359 25.92 2.29 6.30
CA GLY A 359 27.16 1.80 5.72
C GLY A 359 28.27 2.85 5.73
N THR A 360 29.16 2.80 6.71
CA THR A 360 30.29 3.73 6.84
C THR A 360 31.38 3.41 5.82
N GLY A 361 31.24 3.96 4.61
CA GLY A 361 32.36 4.33 3.76
C GLY A 361 32.69 5.79 4.02
N THR A 362 33.67 6.07 4.89
CA THR A 362 34.09 7.45 5.16
C THR A 362 34.78 8.01 3.92
N VAL A 363 34.06 8.78 3.10
CA VAL A 363 34.69 9.70 2.14
C VAL A 363 35.23 10.87 2.95
N THR A 364 36.52 10.83 3.26
CA THR A 364 37.19 11.95 3.92
C THR A 364 37.25 13.15 2.96
N PRO A 365 36.94 14.38 3.43
CA PRO A 365 37.09 15.58 2.61
C PRO A 365 38.50 15.64 2.02
N ASN A 366 38.63 15.96 0.72
CA ASN A 366 39.94 16.20 0.13
C ASN A 366 40.52 17.48 0.76
N PRO A 367 41.59 17.39 1.58
CA PRO A 367 42.17 18.56 2.24
C PRO A 367 42.81 19.54 1.25
N ASP A 368 43.10 19.09 0.03
CA ASP A 368 43.78 19.86 -1.02
C ASP A 368 42.79 20.50 -2.03
N ALA A 369 41.47 20.36 -1.82
CA ALA A 369 40.47 20.96 -2.71
C ALA A 369 40.50 22.49 -2.69
N ASP A 370 40.32 23.11 -3.86
CA ASP A 370 40.37 24.58 -4.05
C ASP A 370 39.40 25.33 -3.14
N GLN A 371 38.20 24.76 -2.93
CA GLN A 371 37.16 25.33 -2.08
C GLN A 371 36.39 24.23 -1.33
N GLN A 372 36.10 24.49 -0.05
CA GLN A 372 35.28 23.61 0.79
C GLN A 372 34.06 24.37 1.35
N MET A 373 32.91 23.72 1.34
CA MET A 373 31.63 24.27 1.82
C MET A 373 31.05 23.38 2.92
N SER A 374 30.59 23.98 4.02
CA SER A 374 29.87 23.29 5.09
C SER A 374 28.37 23.45 4.91
N GLY A 375 27.72 22.40 4.41
CA GLY A 375 26.30 22.39 4.07
C GLY A 375 25.95 23.28 2.87
N PHE A 376 25.12 22.77 1.96
CA PHE A 376 24.57 23.59 0.87
C PHE A 376 23.22 23.04 0.41
N ALA A 377 22.46 23.88 -0.30
CA ALA A 377 21.20 23.51 -0.93
C ALA A 377 21.10 24.17 -2.31
N LEU A 378 20.94 23.36 -3.34
CA LEU A 378 20.61 23.77 -4.70
C LEU A 378 19.11 23.56 -4.92
N THR A 379 18.43 24.50 -5.57
CA THR A 379 17.00 24.37 -5.87
C THR A 379 16.73 24.80 -7.30
N GLY A 380 16.12 23.92 -8.08
CA GLY A 380 15.57 24.24 -9.40
C GLY A 380 14.11 24.67 -9.29
N TYR A 381 13.74 25.73 -10.03
CA TYR A 381 12.38 26.24 -10.10
C TYR A 381 11.80 26.08 -11.51
N GLU A 382 10.48 25.93 -11.60
CA GLU A 382 9.74 26.10 -12.83
C GLU A 382 9.64 27.57 -13.23
N VAL A 383 9.28 27.84 -14.49
CA VAL A 383 8.94 29.20 -14.99
C VAL A 383 7.77 29.81 -14.18
N SER A 384 6.89 28.96 -13.63
CA SER A 384 5.79 29.35 -12.75
C SER A 384 6.23 29.83 -11.35
N GLY A 385 7.50 29.63 -10.98
CA GLY A 385 8.04 29.88 -9.65
C GLY A 385 7.85 28.73 -8.65
N ALA A 386 7.25 27.60 -9.06
CA ALA A 386 7.17 26.40 -8.23
C ALA A 386 8.54 25.71 -8.10
N LYS A 387 8.84 25.11 -6.93
CA LYS A 387 10.04 24.29 -6.76
C LYS A 387 9.89 23.00 -7.57
N ARG A 388 10.85 22.75 -8.45
CA ARG A 388 10.93 21.53 -9.27
C ARG A 388 11.76 20.46 -8.55
N TRP A 389 12.89 20.87 -7.99
CA TRP A 389 13.75 19.95 -7.24
C TRP A 389 14.62 20.70 -6.22
N THR A 390 15.10 19.98 -5.22
CA THR A 390 16.06 20.46 -4.24
C THR A 390 17.14 19.39 -4.06
N LEU A 391 18.41 19.78 -4.04
CA LEU A 391 19.54 18.92 -3.74
C LEU A 391 20.32 19.55 -2.59
N GLU A 392 20.41 18.85 -1.47
CA GLU A 392 21.11 19.26 -0.26
C GLU A 392 22.28 18.30 0.01
N GLY A 393 23.34 18.77 0.64
CA GLY A 393 24.47 17.94 1.07
C GLY A 393 25.06 18.42 2.39
N GLN A 394 25.68 17.50 3.14
CA GLN A 394 26.34 17.84 4.42
C GLN A 394 27.61 18.68 4.22
N GLY A 395 28.25 18.55 3.06
CA GLY A 395 29.37 19.37 2.63
C GLY A 395 29.66 19.17 1.15
N ALA A 396 30.44 20.08 0.57
CA ALA A 396 30.94 19.95 -0.78
C ALA A 396 32.41 20.39 -0.88
N SER A 397 33.17 19.75 -1.75
CA SER A 397 34.49 20.18 -2.17
C SER A 397 34.47 20.46 -3.67
N VAL A 398 35.10 21.55 -4.07
CA VAL A 398 35.24 21.94 -5.48
C VAL A 398 36.70 21.80 -5.87
N GLU A 399 36.95 21.06 -6.95
CA GLU A 399 38.26 20.86 -7.56
C GLU A 399 38.09 20.98 -9.08
N ASP A 400 38.72 22.00 -9.67
CA ASP A 400 38.53 22.39 -11.07
C ASP A 400 37.03 22.56 -11.46
N ASP A 401 36.53 21.70 -12.36
CA ASP A 401 35.16 21.70 -12.92
C ASP A 401 34.25 20.63 -12.25
N ILE A 402 34.71 20.02 -11.15
CA ILE A 402 34.00 18.96 -10.43
C ILE A 402 33.62 19.43 -9.03
N VAL A 403 32.34 19.35 -8.71
CA VAL A 403 31.81 19.54 -7.36
C VAL A 403 31.51 18.18 -6.76
N THR A 404 32.28 17.79 -5.75
CA THR A 404 32.02 16.58 -4.96
C THR A 404 31.10 16.93 -3.79
N ILE A 405 30.01 16.18 -3.64
CA ILE A 405 28.94 16.39 -2.67
C ILE A 405 28.95 15.20 -1.71
N HIS A 406 29.05 15.46 -0.42
CA HIS A 406 29.03 14.44 0.62
C HIS A 406 27.61 14.27 1.19
N HIS A 407 27.13 13.03 1.21
CA HIS A 407 25.78 12.64 1.64
C HIS A 407 24.67 13.43 0.93
N PRO A 408 24.61 13.40 -0.42
CA PRO A 408 23.58 14.08 -1.19
C PRO A 408 22.19 13.54 -0.84
N ASN A 409 21.29 14.48 -0.63
CA ASN A 409 19.86 14.26 -0.46
C ASN A 409 19.15 15.13 -1.49
N ALA A 410 18.41 14.50 -2.42
CA ALA A 410 17.59 15.22 -3.37
C ALA A 410 16.08 14.95 -3.17
N VAL A 411 15.27 15.98 -3.36
CA VAL A 411 13.82 15.88 -3.42
C VAL A 411 13.37 16.45 -4.75
N GLY A 412 12.69 15.63 -5.54
CA GLY A 412 12.01 16.09 -6.74
C GLY A 412 10.50 16.20 -6.50
N TYR A 413 9.89 17.23 -7.08
CA TYR A 413 8.49 17.56 -6.86
C TYR A 413 7.71 17.40 -8.18
N ASP A 414 6.72 16.50 -8.16
CA ASP A 414 5.74 16.33 -9.23
C ASP A 414 4.30 16.42 -8.64
N PRO A 415 3.30 16.93 -9.41
CA PRO A 415 1.93 17.14 -8.91
C PRO A 415 1.23 15.85 -8.46
N GLU A 416 1.57 14.71 -9.06
CA GLU A 416 0.98 13.41 -8.74
C GLU A 416 1.79 12.66 -7.68
N ARG A 417 3.10 12.96 -7.55
CA ARG A 417 4.03 12.23 -6.67
C ARG A 417 5.28 13.00 -6.28
N THR A 418 5.85 12.71 -5.12
CA THR A 418 7.16 13.26 -4.70
C THR A 418 8.21 12.15 -4.68
N ALA A 419 9.39 12.40 -5.25
CA ALA A 419 10.52 11.48 -5.23
C ALA A 419 11.62 11.99 -4.30
N TYR A 420 12.20 11.07 -3.55
CA TYR A 420 13.27 11.28 -2.58
C TYR A 420 14.45 10.43 -3.02
N LEU A 421 15.60 11.06 -3.21
CA LEU A 421 16.83 10.39 -3.61
C LEU A 421 17.88 10.62 -2.54
N THR A 422 18.63 9.57 -2.22
CA THR A 422 19.79 9.64 -1.32
C THR A 422 20.94 8.85 -1.90
N ALA A 423 22.17 9.29 -1.64
CA ALA A 423 23.40 8.54 -1.89
C ALA A 423 24.47 8.93 -0.87
N THR A 424 25.58 8.20 -0.83
CA THR A 424 26.72 8.52 0.04
C THR A 424 27.59 9.62 -0.56
N ALA A 425 27.76 9.63 -1.89
CA ALA A 425 28.51 10.66 -2.59
C ALA A 425 27.85 11.03 -3.92
N ALA A 426 28.07 12.26 -4.37
CA ALA A 426 27.79 12.65 -5.74
C ALA A 426 28.90 13.54 -6.30
N GLN A 427 29.15 13.43 -7.60
CA GLN A 427 30.03 14.31 -8.35
C GLN A 427 29.19 15.03 -9.41
N MET A 428 29.25 16.37 -9.40
CA MET A 428 28.61 17.21 -10.40
C MET A 428 29.68 17.88 -11.25
N ARG A 429 29.65 17.62 -12.57
CA ARG A 429 30.46 18.38 -13.53
C ARG A 429 29.75 19.69 -13.85
N GLN A 430 30.39 20.84 -13.64
CA GLN A 430 29.69 22.12 -13.73
C GLN A 430 29.34 22.49 -15.18
N LYS A 431 30.20 22.14 -16.14
CA LYS A 431 30.01 22.44 -17.57
C LYS A 431 28.70 21.91 -18.18
N ASP A 432 28.31 20.68 -17.87
CA ASP A 432 27.13 20.00 -18.43
C ASP A 432 26.08 19.64 -17.37
N ARG A 433 26.32 20.03 -16.11
CA ARG A 433 25.46 19.74 -14.94
C ARG A 433 25.15 18.26 -14.78
N HIS A 434 25.97 17.38 -15.32
CA HIS A 434 25.85 15.95 -15.13
C HIS A 434 26.18 15.62 -13.67
N VAL A 435 25.21 15.02 -12.98
CA VAL A 435 25.38 14.55 -11.61
C VAL A 435 25.51 13.03 -11.62
N ARG A 436 26.65 12.52 -11.19
CA ARG A 436 26.90 11.10 -10.95
C ARG A 436 26.81 10.85 -9.45
N MET A 437 25.88 10.01 -9.02
CA MET A 437 25.67 9.62 -7.63
C MET A 437 26.21 8.20 -7.43
N GLU A 438 26.85 7.95 -6.30
CA GLU A 438 27.53 6.70 -6.03
C GLU A 438 27.36 6.25 -4.58
N HIS A 439 27.49 4.94 -4.38
CA HIS A 439 27.48 4.25 -3.09
C HIS A 439 26.13 4.40 -2.37
N ASP A 440 25.30 3.37 -2.45
CA ASP A 440 23.94 3.29 -1.88
C ASP A 440 22.96 4.31 -2.46
N VAL A 441 22.91 4.42 -3.79
CA VAL A 441 21.90 5.27 -4.42
C VAL A 441 20.53 4.62 -4.28
N THR A 442 19.67 5.28 -3.52
CA THR A 442 18.28 4.85 -3.33
C THR A 442 17.32 5.95 -3.76
N ILE A 443 16.23 5.55 -4.39
CA ILE A 443 15.14 6.44 -4.75
C ILE A 443 13.83 5.89 -4.21
N HIS A 444 13.11 6.73 -3.50
CA HIS A 444 11.82 6.40 -2.91
C HIS A 444 10.76 7.40 -3.32
N THR A 445 9.56 6.95 -3.62
CA THR A 445 8.45 7.82 -4.03
C THR A 445 7.29 7.78 -3.04
N SER A 446 6.46 8.83 -3.02
CA SER A 446 5.34 8.97 -2.08
C SER A 446 4.24 7.89 -2.21
N ASP A 447 4.23 7.16 -3.32
CA ASP A 447 3.33 6.04 -3.64
C ASP A 447 3.94 4.66 -3.35
N GLY A 448 5.16 4.59 -2.81
CA GLY A 448 5.73 3.36 -2.26
C GLY A 448 6.71 2.58 -3.15
N LEU A 449 7.20 3.17 -4.26
CA LEU A 449 8.33 2.58 -4.99
C LEU A 449 9.62 2.79 -4.20
N TRP A 450 10.47 1.76 -4.23
CA TRP A 450 11.85 1.78 -3.78
C TRP A 450 12.77 1.27 -4.89
N LEU A 451 13.70 2.11 -5.34
CA LEU A 451 14.75 1.76 -6.29
C LEU A 451 16.09 1.79 -5.57
N ALA A 452 16.92 0.79 -5.80
CA ALA A 452 18.30 0.74 -5.34
C ALA A 452 19.25 0.43 -6.50
N THR A 453 20.36 1.15 -6.57
CA THR A 453 21.45 0.91 -7.51
C THR A 453 22.78 1.44 -6.96
N PRO A 454 23.94 0.84 -7.30
CA PRO A 454 25.23 1.35 -6.86
C PRO A 454 25.58 2.73 -7.41
N VAL A 455 25.21 3.03 -8.66
CA VAL A 455 25.56 4.26 -9.36
C VAL A 455 24.33 4.77 -10.12
N LEU A 456 24.15 6.09 -10.14
CA LEU A 456 23.10 6.73 -10.91
C LEU A 456 23.62 8.00 -11.59
N HIS A 457 23.33 8.12 -12.87
CA HIS A 457 23.61 9.29 -13.69
C HIS A 457 22.34 10.10 -13.85
N TRP A 458 22.36 11.34 -13.40
CA TRP A 458 21.32 12.32 -13.68
C TRP A 458 21.87 13.36 -14.66
N ILE A 459 21.23 13.43 -15.83
CA ILE A 459 21.61 14.33 -16.93
C ILE A 459 20.43 15.30 -17.15
N PRO A 460 20.45 16.48 -16.48
CA PRO A 460 19.32 17.39 -16.48
C PRO A 460 18.93 17.88 -17.87
N ASP A 461 19.91 18.21 -18.72
CA ASP A 461 19.68 18.76 -20.06
C ASP A 461 19.00 17.76 -21.01
N GLN A 462 19.18 16.47 -20.76
CA GLN A 462 18.58 15.40 -21.53
C GLN A 462 17.27 14.88 -20.92
N ASN A 463 16.86 15.42 -19.76
CA ASN A 463 15.73 14.87 -19.01
C ASN A 463 15.89 13.35 -18.83
N GLN A 464 17.09 12.94 -18.44
CA GLN A 464 17.46 11.53 -18.37
C GLN A 464 18.01 11.19 -17.00
N VAL A 465 17.55 10.05 -16.49
CA VAL A 465 18.17 9.33 -15.38
C VAL A 465 18.59 7.97 -15.91
N ALA A 466 19.83 7.57 -15.67
CA ALA A 466 20.34 6.30 -16.17
C ALA A 466 21.31 5.64 -15.20
N THR A 467 21.45 4.34 -15.33
CA THR A 467 22.52 3.55 -14.73
C THR A 467 22.87 2.41 -15.68
N GLU A 468 24.12 1.97 -15.66
CA GLU A 468 24.56 0.72 -16.30
C GLU A 468 24.68 -0.42 -15.27
N GLU A 469 24.56 -0.08 -13.98
CA GLU A 469 24.71 -1.00 -12.88
C GLU A 469 23.46 -1.87 -12.66
N PRO A 470 23.56 -2.94 -11.84
CA PRO A 470 22.40 -3.64 -11.37
C PRO A 470 21.40 -2.68 -10.72
N VAL A 471 20.13 -2.86 -11.07
CA VAL A 471 19.01 -2.09 -10.54
C VAL A 471 18.03 -3.05 -9.89
N ARG A 472 17.53 -2.64 -8.73
CA ARG A 472 16.50 -3.35 -7.99
C ARG A 472 15.37 -2.40 -7.66
N ILE A 473 14.15 -2.81 -7.98
CA ILE A 473 12.96 -1.96 -7.88
C ILE A 473 11.87 -2.74 -7.16
N GLU A 474 11.33 -2.15 -6.12
CA GLU A 474 10.37 -2.78 -5.23
C GLU A 474 9.14 -1.90 -5.05
N THR A 475 8.01 -2.57 -4.95
CA THR A 475 6.70 -2.00 -4.64
C THR A 475 5.92 -3.03 -3.83
N ASP A 476 4.77 -2.68 -3.27
CA ASP A 476 3.90 -3.62 -2.55
C ASP A 476 3.46 -4.85 -3.38
N HIS A 477 3.57 -4.79 -4.70
CA HIS A 477 3.04 -5.81 -5.63
C HIS A 477 4.08 -6.36 -6.60
N MET A 478 5.35 -5.94 -6.51
CA MET A 478 6.37 -6.26 -7.49
C MET A 478 7.77 -6.16 -6.92
N LEU A 479 8.62 -7.07 -7.36
CA LEU A 479 10.07 -6.97 -7.32
C LEU A 479 10.59 -7.09 -8.75
N LEU A 480 11.30 -6.08 -9.24
CA LEU A 480 11.94 -6.05 -10.54
C LEU A 480 13.46 -5.93 -10.35
N ARG A 481 14.21 -6.73 -11.08
CA ARG A 481 15.67 -6.73 -11.14
C ARG A 481 16.12 -6.69 -12.58
N GLY A 482 17.28 -6.10 -12.81
CA GLY A 482 17.97 -6.16 -14.08
C GLY A 482 19.30 -5.43 -14.02
N ARG A 483 19.97 -5.33 -15.15
CA ARG A 483 21.18 -4.52 -15.33
C ARG A 483 20.91 -3.42 -16.33
N GLY A 484 21.34 -2.22 -15.97
CA GLY A 484 21.15 -1.04 -16.79
C GLY A 484 19.69 -0.55 -16.78
N ALA A 485 19.49 0.71 -16.46
CA ALA A 485 18.18 1.35 -16.52
C ALA A 485 18.30 2.72 -17.16
N ARG A 486 17.27 3.14 -17.89
CA ARG A 486 17.12 4.50 -18.38
C ARG A 486 15.68 4.97 -18.24
N GLY A 487 15.48 6.13 -17.62
CA GLY A 487 14.22 6.84 -17.58
C GLY A 487 14.31 8.15 -18.35
N LEU A 488 13.44 8.34 -19.34
CA LEU A 488 13.29 9.59 -20.10
C LEU A 488 12.08 10.35 -19.55
N THR A 489 12.35 11.43 -18.82
CA THR A 489 11.37 12.03 -17.91
C THR A 489 10.20 12.69 -18.64
N GLN A 490 10.48 13.36 -19.75
CA GLN A 490 9.48 14.06 -20.57
C GLN A 490 8.63 13.10 -21.40
N LEU A 491 9.24 12.00 -21.85
CA LEU A 491 8.60 11.04 -22.75
C LEU A 491 7.77 10.00 -21.99
N LYS A 492 7.79 10.03 -20.64
CA LYS A 492 7.17 9.01 -19.80
C LYS A 492 7.53 7.60 -20.30
N GLN A 493 8.82 7.40 -20.51
CA GLN A 493 9.39 6.13 -20.95
C GLN A 493 10.45 5.68 -19.97
N ALA A 494 10.50 4.37 -19.74
CA ALA A 494 11.59 3.77 -19.01
C ALA A 494 11.98 2.43 -19.62
N THR A 495 13.24 2.06 -19.46
CA THR A 495 13.80 0.84 -20.02
C THR A 495 14.74 0.20 -19.01
N ILE A 496 14.61 -1.10 -18.79
CA ILE A 496 15.66 -1.95 -18.21
C ILE A 496 16.27 -2.73 -19.36
N PHE A 497 17.60 -2.69 -19.49
CA PHE A 497 18.25 -3.15 -20.71
C PHE A 497 18.53 -4.64 -20.74
N GLU A 498 19.03 -5.18 -19.62
CA GLU A 498 19.57 -6.53 -19.58
C GLU A 498 19.12 -7.31 -18.34
N ASP A 499 19.18 -8.64 -18.42
CA ASP A 499 19.01 -9.58 -17.30
C ASP A 499 17.73 -9.32 -16.50
N VAL A 500 16.61 -9.06 -17.20
CA VAL A 500 15.37 -8.63 -16.56
C VAL A 500 14.71 -9.81 -15.85
N GLU A 501 14.47 -9.65 -14.55
CA GLU A 501 13.64 -10.54 -13.74
C GLU A 501 12.55 -9.73 -13.05
N LEU A 502 11.29 -10.07 -13.35
CA LEU A 502 10.12 -9.49 -12.76
C LEU A 502 9.35 -10.54 -11.96
N ILE A 503 9.13 -10.27 -10.68
CA ILE A 503 8.35 -11.12 -9.78
C ILE A 503 7.13 -10.34 -9.31
N LEU A 504 5.96 -10.92 -9.48
CA LEU A 504 4.69 -10.32 -9.11
C LEU A 504 4.19 -10.86 -7.77
N ASN A 505 3.70 -9.94 -6.92
CA ASN A 505 3.20 -10.21 -5.56
C ASN A 505 4.17 -11.06 -4.72
N PRO A 506 5.45 -10.67 -4.57
CA PRO A 506 6.43 -11.47 -3.82
C PRO A 506 5.99 -11.64 -2.35
N THR A 507 6.05 -12.87 -1.82
CA THR A 507 5.67 -13.13 -0.41
C THR A 507 6.74 -12.64 0.59
N ASP A 508 7.97 -12.46 0.13
CA ASP A 508 9.13 -12.00 0.91
C ASP A 508 10.11 -11.30 -0.05
N HIS A 509 10.44 -10.03 0.18
CA HIS A 509 11.34 -9.29 -0.73
C HIS A 509 12.79 -9.81 -0.66
N GLU A 510 13.16 -10.53 0.40
CA GLU A 510 14.53 -11.05 0.56
C GLU A 510 14.76 -12.42 -0.10
N THR A 511 13.73 -13.27 -0.26
CA THR A 511 13.86 -14.63 -0.80
C THR A 511 12.87 -14.88 -1.94
N ALA A 512 13.33 -14.64 -3.16
CA ALA A 512 12.58 -14.76 -4.42
C ALA A 512 12.25 -16.20 -4.87
N GLU A 513 12.38 -17.20 -3.99
CA GLU A 513 12.40 -18.63 -4.36
C GLU A 513 11.17 -19.43 -3.89
N ALA A 514 10.15 -18.76 -3.32
CA ALA A 514 8.92 -19.45 -2.92
C ALA A 514 8.08 -19.88 -4.15
N PRO A 515 7.68 -21.16 -4.26
CA PRO A 515 6.83 -21.61 -5.36
C PRO A 515 5.42 -21.00 -5.25
N GLY A 516 4.89 -20.47 -6.36
CA GLY A 516 3.53 -19.93 -6.43
C GLY A 516 3.37 -18.51 -6.99
N HIS A 517 4.47 -17.85 -7.39
CA HIS A 517 4.44 -16.51 -7.98
C HIS A 517 4.48 -16.55 -9.50
N VAL A 518 3.95 -15.50 -10.14
CA VAL A 518 4.21 -15.24 -11.55
C VAL A 518 5.56 -14.57 -11.66
N ARG A 519 6.50 -15.21 -12.36
CA ARG A 519 7.81 -14.67 -12.69
C ARG A 519 7.89 -14.46 -14.19
N ILE A 520 8.37 -13.31 -14.62
CA ILE A 520 8.63 -12.99 -16.03
C ILE A 520 10.11 -12.65 -16.15
N THR A 521 10.84 -13.36 -16.99
CA THR A 521 12.24 -13.08 -17.30
C THR A 521 12.40 -12.80 -18.78
N CYS A 522 13.37 -11.96 -19.12
CA CYS A 522 13.83 -11.77 -20.50
C CYS A 522 15.27 -11.27 -20.53
N ASP A 523 15.97 -11.51 -21.64
CA ASP A 523 17.33 -10.99 -21.83
C ASP A 523 17.30 -9.47 -21.96
N GLY A 524 16.18 -8.92 -22.49
CA GLY A 524 15.88 -7.50 -22.54
C GLY A 524 15.89 -6.91 -23.96
N PRO A 525 15.42 -5.66 -24.11
CA PRO A 525 14.97 -4.78 -23.03
C PRO A 525 13.57 -5.11 -22.49
N LEU A 526 13.31 -4.67 -21.25
CA LEU A 526 11.97 -4.39 -20.77
C LEU A 526 11.70 -2.89 -20.92
N ALA A 527 10.84 -2.51 -21.86
CA ALA A 527 10.44 -1.14 -22.13
C ALA A 527 9.04 -0.84 -21.57
N PHE A 528 8.92 0.32 -20.94
CA PHE A 528 7.67 0.85 -20.40
C PHE A 528 7.28 2.12 -21.13
N ASP A 529 6.06 2.13 -21.66
CA ASP A 529 5.38 3.30 -22.20
C ASP A 529 4.19 3.62 -21.30
N TYR A 530 4.37 4.59 -20.40
CA TYR A 530 3.33 4.97 -19.44
C TYR A 530 2.24 5.84 -20.06
N GLU A 531 2.46 6.42 -21.23
CA GLU A 531 1.43 7.20 -21.90
C GLU A 531 0.36 6.28 -22.51
N ASN A 532 0.82 5.14 -23.03
CA ASN A 532 -0.04 4.14 -23.66
C ASN A 532 -0.43 2.97 -22.74
N ASP A 533 0.05 2.96 -21.49
CA ASP A 533 -0.15 1.87 -20.52
C ASP A 533 0.38 0.51 -21.05
N ILE A 534 1.58 0.50 -21.66
CA ILE A 534 2.18 -0.69 -22.29
C ILE A 534 3.52 -1.03 -21.64
N ALA A 535 3.74 -2.32 -21.39
CA ALA A 535 5.05 -2.86 -21.07
C ALA A 535 5.44 -3.94 -22.10
N THR A 536 6.65 -3.83 -22.64
CA THR A 536 7.16 -4.74 -23.67
C THR A 536 8.43 -5.41 -23.16
N PHE A 537 8.40 -6.74 -23.08
CA PHE A 537 9.55 -7.58 -22.80
C PHE A 537 10.05 -8.14 -24.12
N GLU A 538 11.35 -8.04 -24.36
CA GLU A 538 11.98 -8.51 -25.59
C GLU A 538 13.08 -9.51 -25.29
N GLN A 539 13.33 -10.39 -26.26
CA GLN A 539 14.39 -11.38 -26.30
C GLN A 539 14.26 -12.47 -25.23
N ASN A 540 13.94 -13.69 -25.68
CA ASN A 540 13.88 -14.88 -24.85
C ASN A 540 12.98 -14.71 -23.62
N VAL A 541 11.78 -14.18 -23.82
CA VAL A 541 10.81 -13.99 -22.75
C VAL A 541 10.34 -15.34 -22.24
N HIS A 542 10.38 -15.52 -20.92
CA HIS A 542 9.85 -16.68 -20.21
C HIS A 542 8.93 -16.20 -19.09
N VAL A 543 7.68 -16.66 -19.12
CA VAL A 543 6.71 -16.48 -18.05
C VAL A 543 6.53 -17.81 -17.34
N GLU A 544 6.91 -17.85 -16.07
CA GLU A 544 6.67 -18.95 -15.15
C GLU A 544 5.40 -18.64 -14.34
N ASP A 545 4.33 -19.40 -14.57
CA ASP A 545 3.07 -19.33 -13.82
C ASP A 545 2.81 -20.68 -13.13
N PRO A 546 2.14 -20.71 -11.95
CA PRO A 546 1.80 -21.96 -11.28
C PRO A 546 1.02 -22.98 -12.15
N ASN A 547 0.35 -22.52 -13.21
CA ASN A 547 -0.42 -23.36 -14.12
C ASN A 547 0.35 -23.75 -15.40
N GLY A 548 1.58 -23.26 -15.60
CA GLY A 548 2.41 -23.61 -16.75
C GLY A 548 3.35 -22.50 -17.20
N ASP A 549 4.28 -22.85 -18.09
CA ASP A 549 5.28 -21.94 -18.64
C ASP A 549 4.86 -21.40 -20.01
N LEU A 550 5.19 -20.15 -20.29
CA LEU A 550 5.10 -19.55 -21.62
C LEU A 550 6.46 -19.01 -22.05
N TYR A 551 6.87 -19.32 -23.27
CA TYR A 551 8.07 -18.79 -23.91
C TYR A 551 7.70 -18.01 -25.17
N SER A 552 8.38 -16.89 -25.43
CA SER A 552 8.22 -16.10 -26.65
C SER A 552 9.42 -15.20 -26.94
N ASP A 553 9.51 -14.65 -28.15
CA ASP A 553 10.52 -13.64 -28.49
C ASP A 553 10.18 -12.27 -27.89
N THR A 554 8.89 -11.95 -27.83
CA THR A 554 8.38 -10.69 -27.30
C THR A 554 7.09 -10.92 -26.53
N LEU A 555 6.92 -10.23 -25.41
CA LEU A 555 5.66 -10.17 -24.68
C LEU A 555 5.25 -8.70 -24.50
N ILE A 556 4.04 -8.37 -24.96
CA ILE A 556 3.45 -7.04 -24.84
C ILE A 556 2.29 -7.12 -23.86
N ALA A 557 2.41 -6.44 -22.73
CA ALA A 557 1.39 -6.35 -21.70
C ALA A 557 0.68 -4.99 -21.76
N TYR A 558 -0.64 -5.02 -21.96
CA TYR A 558 -1.49 -3.83 -21.94
C TYR A 558 -2.13 -3.68 -20.56
N LEU A 559 -1.92 -2.54 -19.91
CA LEU A 559 -2.24 -2.33 -18.50
C LEU A 559 -3.56 -1.54 -18.33
N ASN A 560 -4.13 -1.65 -17.14
CA ASN A 560 -5.25 -0.84 -16.69
C ASN A 560 -4.78 0.08 -15.57
N ARG A 561 -4.75 1.38 -15.86
CA ARG A 561 -4.26 2.41 -14.92
C ARG A 561 -5.06 2.51 -13.61
N ALA A 562 -6.32 2.09 -13.55
CA ALA A 562 -7.17 2.24 -12.37
C ALA A 562 -7.10 1.04 -11.41
N SER A 563 -7.11 -0.18 -11.95
CA SER A 563 -6.99 -1.41 -11.17
C SER A 563 -5.54 -1.89 -11.03
N HIS A 564 -4.63 -1.18 -11.70
CA HIS A 564 -3.26 -1.52 -11.99
C HIS A 564 -3.06 -2.80 -12.83
N THR A 565 -4.04 -3.69 -12.99
CA THR A 565 -4.01 -5.02 -13.65
C THR A 565 -3.73 -5.05 -15.18
N ILE A 566 -3.32 -6.19 -15.75
CA ILE A 566 -3.32 -6.41 -17.20
C ILE A 566 -4.75 -6.45 -17.70
N ARG A 567 -4.99 -5.73 -18.80
CA ARG A 567 -6.21 -5.81 -19.59
C ARG A 567 -6.16 -7.01 -20.53
N TYR A 568 -5.04 -7.18 -21.24
CA TYR A 568 -4.69 -8.35 -22.03
C TYR A 568 -3.18 -8.34 -22.33
N ALA A 569 -2.62 -9.50 -22.68
CA ALA A 569 -1.21 -9.63 -23.05
C ALA A 569 -1.07 -10.35 -24.39
N GLU A 570 0.01 -10.07 -25.09
CA GLU A 570 0.31 -10.65 -26.39
C GLU A 570 1.75 -11.17 -26.42
N ALA A 571 1.91 -12.48 -26.58
CA ALA A 571 3.19 -13.12 -26.82
C ALA A 571 3.39 -13.30 -28.33
N VAL A 572 4.54 -12.92 -28.85
CA VAL A 572 4.86 -12.93 -30.28
C VAL A 572 6.23 -13.58 -30.48
N GLY A 573 6.34 -14.39 -31.53
CA GLY A 573 7.58 -15.03 -31.95
C GLY A 573 7.88 -16.29 -31.14
N ARG A 574 8.03 -17.42 -31.84
CA ARG A 574 8.36 -18.74 -31.29
C ARG A 574 7.59 -19.09 -30.01
N VAL A 575 6.29 -18.80 -29.99
CA VAL A 575 5.46 -18.98 -28.79
C VAL A 575 5.35 -20.45 -28.46
N ARG A 576 5.67 -20.81 -27.22
CA ARG A 576 5.52 -22.16 -26.67
C ARG A 576 4.89 -22.08 -25.29
N ILE A 577 3.80 -22.82 -25.09
CA ILE A 577 3.06 -22.86 -23.84
C ILE A 577 3.07 -24.29 -23.34
N HIS A 578 3.63 -24.51 -22.15
CA HIS A 578 3.71 -25.82 -21.51
C HIS A 578 2.73 -25.87 -20.34
N GLN A 579 1.72 -26.74 -20.42
CA GLN A 579 0.74 -26.95 -19.35
C GLN A 579 0.59 -28.44 -19.08
N ALA A 580 1.00 -28.88 -17.88
CA ALA A 580 1.08 -30.29 -17.52
C ALA A 580 1.85 -31.13 -18.58
N HIS A 581 1.17 -32.01 -19.31
CA HIS A 581 1.76 -32.85 -20.36
C HIS A 581 1.51 -32.33 -21.79
N ASN A 582 1.00 -31.11 -21.94
CA ASN A 582 0.65 -30.53 -23.23
C ASN A 582 1.61 -29.40 -23.57
N THR A 583 2.05 -29.36 -24.83
CA THR A 583 2.82 -28.24 -25.37
C THR A 583 2.07 -27.65 -26.56
N ALA A 584 1.67 -26.40 -26.45
CA ALA A 584 1.05 -25.65 -27.54
C ALA A 584 2.08 -24.69 -28.14
N MET A 585 2.16 -24.64 -29.47
CA MET A 585 3.12 -23.79 -30.19
C MET A 585 2.39 -22.90 -31.18
N GLY A 586 2.91 -21.69 -31.40
CA GLY A 586 2.35 -20.76 -32.38
C GLY A 586 3.28 -19.58 -32.66
N GLU A 587 2.89 -18.76 -33.63
CA GLU A 587 3.60 -17.51 -33.93
C GLU A 587 3.18 -16.37 -33.00
N ARG A 588 1.95 -16.45 -32.47
CA ARG A 588 1.34 -15.44 -31.62
C ARG A 588 0.35 -16.09 -30.64
N ALA A 589 0.35 -15.64 -29.39
CA ALA A 589 -0.67 -15.95 -28.39
C ALA A 589 -1.23 -14.68 -27.77
N VAL A 590 -2.54 -14.61 -27.63
CA VAL A 590 -3.23 -13.52 -26.95
C VAL A 590 -3.83 -14.06 -25.67
N TYR A 591 -3.52 -13.42 -24.54
CA TYR A 591 -4.03 -13.74 -23.23
C TYR A 591 -5.05 -12.69 -22.78
N GLU A 592 -6.27 -13.13 -22.45
CA GLU A 592 -7.36 -12.29 -21.94
C GLU A 592 -7.73 -12.71 -20.51
N PRO A 593 -7.26 -11.98 -19.48
CA PRO A 593 -7.50 -12.33 -18.08
C PRO A 593 -8.97 -12.38 -17.69
N SER A 594 -9.80 -11.47 -18.21
CA SER A 594 -11.25 -11.44 -17.92
C SER A 594 -11.96 -12.71 -18.38
N ALA A 595 -11.43 -13.38 -19.41
CA ALA A 595 -11.96 -14.63 -19.95
C ALA A 595 -11.20 -15.87 -19.45
N GLY A 596 -10.06 -15.69 -18.76
CA GLY A 596 -9.16 -16.79 -18.36
C GLY A 596 -8.68 -17.61 -19.55
N LYS A 597 -8.54 -16.99 -20.73
CA LYS A 597 -8.32 -17.69 -22.00
C LYS A 597 -7.02 -17.24 -22.68
N ILE A 598 -6.26 -18.21 -23.18
CA ILE A 598 -5.17 -17.98 -24.14
C ILE A 598 -5.65 -18.43 -25.52
N THR A 599 -5.53 -17.55 -26.51
CA THR A 599 -5.87 -17.81 -27.90
C THR A 599 -4.60 -17.80 -28.74
N LEU A 600 -4.23 -18.94 -29.32
CA LEU A 600 -3.16 -19.00 -30.32
C LEU A 600 -3.68 -18.56 -31.67
N VAL A 601 -2.94 -17.68 -32.34
CA VAL A 601 -3.30 -17.09 -33.64
C VAL A 601 -2.27 -17.49 -34.70
N GLY A 602 -2.73 -17.70 -35.94
CA GLY A 602 -1.87 -18.10 -37.06
C GLY A 602 -1.98 -19.59 -37.37
N LYS A 603 -0.86 -20.32 -37.28
CA LYS A 603 -0.76 -21.78 -37.52
C LYS A 603 -0.39 -22.54 -36.24
N PRO A 604 -1.31 -22.65 -35.26
CA PRO A 604 -0.99 -23.30 -34.01
C PRO A 604 -0.83 -24.81 -34.17
N SER A 605 0.10 -25.39 -33.41
CA SER A 605 0.24 -26.83 -33.24
C SER A 605 0.14 -27.20 -31.77
N LEU A 606 -0.51 -28.33 -31.49
CA LEU A 606 -0.66 -28.87 -30.14
C LEU A 606 -0.06 -30.26 -30.09
N LEU A 607 0.91 -30.42 -29.20
CA LEU A 607 1.53 -31.71 -28.89
C LEU A 607 0.99 -32.20 -27.56
N ILE A 608 0.31 -33.35 -27.61
CA ILE A 608 -0.22 -34.02 -26.42
C ILE A 608 0.63 -35.29 -26.25
N TYR A 609 1.26 -35.43 -25.09
CA TYR A 609 1.91 -36.68 -24.71
C TYR A 609 0.88 -37.56 -23.97
N PRO A 610 0.46 -38.69 -24.55
CA PRO A 610 -0.25 -39.70 -23.77
C PRO A 610 0.70 -40.26 -22.70
N GLU A 611 0.14 -40.68 -21.57
CA GLU A 611 0.79 -41.48 -20.50
C GLU A 611 1.90 -42.43 -21.00
N PRO A 612 2.89 -42.81 -20.15
CA PRO A 612 4.27 -43.19 -20.55
C PRO A 612 4.45 -44.43 -21.45
N HIS A 613 3.37 -45.03 -21.97
CA HIS A 613 3.37 -46.15 -22.91
C HIS A 613 2.55 -45.95 -24.19
N GLY A 614 2.17 -44.72 -24.58
CA GLY A 614 1.46 -44.43 -25.83
C GLY A 614 2.11 -43.34 -26.68
N GLY A 615 2.33 -43.59 -27.97
CA GLY A 615 3.07 -42.72 -28.89
C GLY A 615 2.56 -41.27 -28.98
N SER A 616 3.48 -40.34 -29.31
CA SER A 616 3.16 -38.91 -29.45
C SER A 616 2.15 -38.67 -30.57
N THR A 617 1.14 -37.85 -30.30
CA THR A 617 0.18 -37.39 -31.33
C THR A 617 0.34 -35.88 -31.49
N GLN A 618 0.73 -35.45 -32.69
CA GLN A 618 0.84 -34.04 -33.06
C GLN A 618 -0.44 -33.61 -33.81
N PHE A 619 -1.16 -32.64 -33.25
CA PHE A 619 -2.29 -32.01 -33.93
C PHE A 619 -1.85 -30.65 -34.50
N SER A 620 -1.93 -30.49 -35.82
CA SER A 620 -1.70 -29.20 -36.50
C SER A 620 -3.04 -28.62 -36.91
N PHE A 621 -3.41 -27.45 -36.40
CA PHE A 621 -4.64 -26.78 -36.79
C PHE A 621 -4.35 -25.87 -37.99
N GLY A 622 -5.07 -26.08 -39.10
CA GLY A 622 -4.98 -25.20 -40.28
C GLY A 622 -5.47 -23.78 -39.95
N ALA A 623 -4.89 -22.79 -40.62
CA ALA A 623 -5.19 -21.37 -40.39
C ALA A 623 -6.70 -21.09 -40.47
N LEU A 624 -7.25 -20.46 -39.44
CA LEU A 624 -8.59 -19.88 -39.48
C LEU A 624 -8.53 -18.66 -40.40
N THR A 625 -9.12 -18.77 -41.59
CA THR A 625 -9.32 -17.64 -42.49
C THR A 625 -10.21 -16.60 -41.81
N PRO A 626 -9.84 -15.31 -41.74
CA PRO A 626 -10.75 -14.29 -41.24
C PRO A 626 -11.95 -14.21 -42.18
N GLN A 627 -13.17 -14.34 -41.64
CA GLN A 627 -14.37 -14.05 -42.41
C GLN A 627 -14.38 -12.56 -42.80
N PRO A 628 -14.70 -12.21 -44.06
CA PRO A 628 -14.75 -10.83 -44.49
C PRO A 628 -15.86 -10.07 -43.74
N GLN A 629 -15.54 -8.86 -43.30
CA GLN A 629 -16.48 -7.90 -42.74
C GLN A 629 -17.52 -7.51 -43.81
N ASP A 630 -18.80 -7.62 -43.46
CA ASP A 630 -19.90 -7.07 -44.26
C ASP A 630 -19.75 -5.55 -44.38
N THR A 631 -19.24 -5.09 -45.52
CA THR A 631 -19.30 -3.68 -45.92
C THR A 631 -20.60 -3.42 -46.67
N ALA A 632 -21.65 -3.03 -45.94
CA ALA A 632 -22.86 -2.50 -46.55
C ALA A 632 -22.67 -1.00 -46.86
N THR A 633 -22.21 -0.70 -48.07
CA THR A 633 -22.34 0.64 -48.69
C THR A 633 -23.68 0.69 -49.45
N PRO A 634 -24.55 1.69 -49.23
CA PRO A 634 -25.86 1.74 -49.88
C PRO A 634 -25.75 2.19 -51.34
N ALA A 635 -26.39 1.44 -52.24
CA ALA A 635 -26.53 1.79 -53.64
C ALA A 635 -27.57 2.90 -53.81
N VAL A 636 -27.16 3.99 -54.47
CA VAL A 636 -28.03 5.02 -55.03
C VAL A 636 -28.69 4.46 -56.30
N ALA A 637 -30.02 4.45 -56.34
CA ALA A 637 -30.78 4.36 -57.58
C ALA A 637 -31.87 5.45 -57.56
N ALA A 638 -31.71 6.42 -58.45
CA ALA A 638 -32.67 7.48 -58.72
C ALA A 638 -33.87 6.94 -59.51
N SER A 639 -35.09 7.38 -59.18
CA SER A 639 -36.06 7.77 -60.20
C SER A 639 -37.18 8.65 -59.63
N ARG A 640 -37.38 9.77 -60.34
CA ARG A 640 -38.42 10.82 -60.31
C ARG A 640 -38.26 11.97 -59.34
#